data_AF-A0A4Q2XW50-F1
#
_entry.id   AF-A0A4Q2XW50-F1
#
_cell.length_a   1.000
_cell.length_b   1.000
_cell.length_c   1.000
_cell.angle_alpha   90.00
_cell.angle_beta   90.00
_cell.angle_gamma   90.00
#
_symmetry.space_group_name_H-M   'P 1'
#
loop_
_entity.id
_entity.type
_entity.pdbx_description
1 polymer ?
#
loop_
_entity_poly.entity_id
_entity_poly.type
_entity_poly.pdbx_seq_one_letter_code
_entity_poly.pdbx_strand_id
1 'polypeptide(L)'
;GSVTGYNNNGAIVQFYVLATADHGGTAVFPRGGEAAPGMWVVNNTEPAKDLRRLRVVISAYWASALNSSTGNSLKFNYKFPRLSNHYFPCTFISNDTEVYYGATVRKTGSPWTRGDDNSLDRARVDLPGDKLFRGNSKLYWDNDSNGSTMLHNRIHRYWLYLFGVNSVQNEVCRIAKNNGAYTVRETSEVFDKDLLDRLWENGSDGWFYEVDDKFWIGDDGSSRLDSTDGTWDYNPANSPGAENPVTYQNNYIPKSRESEYDFSQLIEWFRQIETRSTTMTQRQMESMIDIRQFAAYAAVRGYSADWDNFTMSRGKNGFVYNRSTDHKWVPMHWDSDLSFDPGQASAPAIGSLTNIGTFYSRPFVRRYLNYYYTKMLGEYAPNGPRLKAWIAAEEAVSSGYNVPGTYVSWATGARPGVIRSFIGTATLNAPFALTNPPATATTDTVDVTGTAPAAGYEIICVDHPEAVLTWSGTTTATTTLWKATGIRLAEGVNTLVFRLLDASGAQVGTDFTQVITKTGNSLPVMRLTTDPASLNVAVGHAITLDAGGSTDPENAAPLTLAWTVSPATGWTITASTATARTLVFSRPGAYTVTVQGTDAANQSASTSLDLTVYSDTDFDSFSGDYLTAYTLQDVKLLDNYAPDTWVSLHETENNLVLQITDSAARPLTTASPGFPRVTR
;
A
#
# COMPACT_ATOMS: atom_id res chain seq x y z
N GLY A 1 -6.85 -42.94 -28.05
CA GLY A 1 -7.93 -43.94 -27.87
C GLY A 1 -9.10 -43.28 -27.15
N SER A 2 -10.34 -43.64 -27.49
CA SER A 2 -11.52 -43.18 -26.76
C SER A 2 -11.68 -44.01 -25.48
N VAL A 3 -11.76 -43.36 -24.32
CA VAL A 3 -12.00 -44.03 -23.04
C VAL A 3 -13.51 -44.30 -22.90
N THR A 4 -13.98 -45.46 -23.38
CA THR A 4 -15.38 -45.88 -23.31
C THR A 4 -15.51 -46.98 -22.26
N GLY A 5 -16.18 -46.71 -21.13
CA GLY A 5 -16.38 -47.71 -20.07
C GLY A 5 -16.67 -47.16 -18.66
N TYR A 6 -16.47 -45.86 -18.43
CA TYR A 6 -16.71 -45.23 -17.13
C TYR A 6 -17.90 -44.27 -17.22
N ASN A 7 -19.11 -44.77 -16.99
CA ASN A 7 -20.37 -44.02 -17.12
C ASN A 7 -21.25 -44.02 -15.86
N ASN A 8 -20.81 -44.70 -14.80
CA ASN A 8 -21.51 -44.72 -13.53
C ASN A 8 -21.40 -43.35 -12.84
N ASN A 9 -22.54 -42.76 -12.47
CA ASN A 9 -22.55 -41.51 -11.72
C ASN A 9 -21.69 -41.62 -10.45
N GLY A 10 -20.78 -40.67 -10.25
CA GLY A 10 -19.82 -40.68 -9.14
C GLY A 10 -18.52 -41.45 -9.40
N ALA A 11 -18.39 -42.16 -10.51
CA ALA A 11 -17.13 -42.80 -10.87
C ALA A 11 -16.05 -41.74 -11.12
N ILE A 12 -14.90 -41.92 -10.45
CA ILE A 12 -13.69 -41.11 -10.66
C ILE A 12 -12.72 -41.97 -11.47
N VAL A 13 -12.27 -41.43 -12.61
CA VAL A 13 -11.27 -42.08 -13.47
C VAL A 13 -9.94 -41.37 -13.27
N GLN A 14 -8.90 -42.16 -13.00
CA GLN A 14 -7.52 -41.70 -12.92
C GLN A 14 -6.79 -42.09 -14.20
N PHE A 15 -6.01 -41.17 -14.75
CA PHE A 15 -5.21 -41.42 -15.95
C PHE A 15 -3.92 -40.60 -15.95
N TYR A 16 -2.94 -41.05 -16.71
CA TYR A 16 -1.80 -40.25 -17.13
C TYR A 16 -1.44 -40.64 -18.56
N VAL A 17 -0.74 -39.75 -19.26
CA VAL A 17 -0.23 -39.97 -20.60
C VAL A 17 1.29 -40.15 -20.48
N LEU A 18 1.81 -41.25 -21.02
CA LEU A 18 3.23 -41.48 -21.23
C LEU A 18 3.50 -41.35 -22.73
N ALA A 19 4.31 -40.37 -23.11
CA ALA A 19 4.84 -40.24 -24.45
C ALA A 19 6.27 -40.78 -24.47
N THR A 20 6.59 -41.59 -25.48
CA THR A 20 7.94 -42.12 -25.71
C THR A 20 8.40 -41.67 -27.08
N ALA A 21 9.51 -40.94 -27.14
CA ALA A 21 10.16 -40.52 -28.38
C ALA A 21 10.91 -41.69 -29.04
N ASP A 22 11.19 -41.58 -30.34
CA ASP A 22 11.88 -42.63 -31.12
C ASP A 22 13.27 -42.97 -30.55
N HIS A 23 13.94 -42.02 -29.91
CA HIS A 23 15.23 -42.22 -29.24
C HIS A 23 15.10 -42.79 -27.81
N GLY A 24 13.90 -43.24 -27.40
CA GLY A 24 13.61 -43.83 -26.09
C GLY A 24 13.38 -42.84 -24.95
N GLY A 25 13.43 -41.53 -25.20
CA GLY A 25 13.11 -40.52 -24.18
C GLY A 25 11.64 -40.54 -23.81
N THR A 26 11.31 -40.36 -22.54
CA THR A 26 9.93 -40.39 -22.07
C THR A 26 9.50 -39.08 -21.43
N ALA A 27 8.22 -38.75 -21.56
CA ALA A 27 7.57 -37.64 -20.88
C ALA A 27 6.22 -38.10 -20.34
N VAL A 28 5.85 -37.62 -19.15
CA VAL A 28 4.55 -37.93 -18.52
C VAL A 28 3.73 -36.67 -18.31
N PHE A 29 2.42 -36.79 -18.53
CA PHE A 29 1.45 -35.74 -18.21
C PHE A 29 0.23 -36.34 -17.51
N PRO A 30 -0.23 -35.79 -16.37
CA PRO A 30 0.35 -34.66 -15.64
C PRO A 30 1.72 -34.97 -15.04
N ARG A 31 2.44 -33.93 -14.60
CA ARG A 31 3.72 -34.10 -13.90
C ARG A 31 3.52 -35.00 -12.68
N GLY A 32 4.31 -36.08 -12.59
CA GLY A 32 4.17 -37.10 -11.54
C GLY A 32 3.46 -38.39 -11.99
N GLY A 33 2.83 -38.39 -13.17
CA GLY A 33 2.29 -39.61 -13.80
C GLY A 33 1.34 -40.37 -12.86
N GLU A 34 1.65 -41.64 -12.60
CA GLU A 34 0.85 -42.51 -11.73
C GLU A 34 0.74 -41.99 -10.27
N ALA A 35 1.76 -41.30 -9.76
CA ALA A 35 1.74 -40.77 -8.39
C ALA A 35 0.87 -39.51 -8.24
N ALA A 36 0.62 -38.79 -9.34
CA ALA A 36 -0.20 -37.59 -9.39
C ALA A 36 -1.05 -37.56 -10.68
N PRO A 37 -2.01 -38.49 -10.82
CA PRO A 37 -2.73 -38.69 -12.05
C PRO A 37 -3.72 -37.54 -12.33
N GLY A 38 -4.02 -37.34 -13.61
CA GLY A 38 -5.18 -36.56 -14.01
C GLY A 38 -6.45 -37.31 -13.63
N MET A 39 -7.48 -36.56 -13.23
CA MET A 39 -8.75 -37.13 -12.77
C MET A 39 -9.94 -36.44 -13.44
N TRP A 40 -10.95 -37.23 -13.74
CA TRP A 40 -12.28 -36.70 -14.05
C TRP A 40 -13.34 -37.52 -13.34
N VAL A 41 -14.52 -36.93 -13.15
CA VAL A 41 -15.64 -37.57 -12.45
C VAL A 41 -16.87 -37.57 -13.32
N VAL A 42 -17.58 -38.70 -13.38
CA VAL A 42 -18.91 -38.77 -13.98
C VAL A 42 -19.88 -38.07 -13.03
N ASN A 43 -20.54 -37.02 -13.49
CA ASN A 43 -21.59 -36.36 -12.74
C ASN A 43 -22.81 -36.13 -13.63
N ASN A 44 -23.92 -36.76 -13.29
CA ASN A 44 -25.17 -36.68 -14.05
C ASN A 44 -26.11 -35.56 -13.53
N THR A 45 -25.62 -34.70 -12.65
CA THR A 45 -26.38 -33.53 -12.18
C THR A 45 -26.11 -32.32 -13.08
N GLU A 46 -27.17 -31.61 -13.47
CA GLU A 46 -27.07 -30.30 -14.14
C GLU A 46 -27.02 -29.20 -13.08
N PRO A 47 -25.86 -28.55 -12.87
CA PRO A 47 -25.74 -27.51 -11.87
C PRO A 47 -26.25 -26.15 -12.38
N ALA A 48 -26.69 -25.30 -11.46
CA ALA A 48 -27.05 -23.91 -11.77
C ALA A 48 -25.89 -23.16 -12.46
N LYS A 49 -26.24 -22.28 -13.42
CA LYS A 49 -25.33 -21.56 -14.33
C LYS A 49 -25.24 -20.05 -14.00
N ASP A 50 -25.85 -19.64 -12.89
CA ASP A 50 -25.92 -18.26 -12.39
C ASP A 50 -24.60 -17.74 -11.83
N LEU A 51 -23.82 -18.64 -11.21
CA LEU A 51 -22.49 -18.35 -10.66
C LEU A 51 -21.43 -19.24 -11.31
N ARG A 52 -20.18 -18.78 -11.28
CA ARG A 52 -19.03 -19.60 -11.69
C ARG A 52 -19.02 -20.89 -10.89
N ARG A 53 -18.79 -22.01 -11.58
CA ARG A 53 -18.66 -23.33 -10.96
C ARG A 53 -17.21 -23.75 -10.87
N LEU A 54 -16.76 -24.14 -9.69
CA LEU A 54 -15.44 -24.66 -9.44
C LEU A 54 -15.56 -26.08 -8.91
N ARG A 55 -14.82 -27.03 -9.48
CA ARG A 55 -14.80 -28.42 -9.02
C ARG A 55 -13.39 -28.87 -8.74
N VAL A 56 -13.22 -29.57 -7.62
CA VAL A 56 -12.01 -30.35 -7.34
C VAL A 56 -12.36 -31.82 -7.44
N VAL A 57 -11.62 -32.56 -8.27
CA VAL A 57 -11.64 -34.01 -8.35
C VAL A 57 -10.42 -34.57 -7.64
N ILE A 58 -10.63 -35.37 -6.61
CA ILE A 58 -9.60 -35.97 -5.75
C ILE A 58 -9.90 -37.45 -5.51
N SER A 59 -8.87 -38.29 -5.57
CA SER A 59 -9.02 -39.73 -5.39
C SER A 59 -9.50 -40.08 -3.98
N ALA A 60 -10.18 -41.22 -3.81
CA ALA A 60 -10.62 -41.66 -2.49
C ALA A 60 -9.44 -41.89 -1.51
N TYR A 61 -8.28 -42.28 -2.04
CA TYR A 61 -7.04 -42.41 -1.27
C TYR A 61 -6.62 -41.05 -0.69
N TRP A 62 -6.42 -40.04 -1.53
CA TRP A 62 -6.00 -38.71 -1.07
C TRP A 62 -7.07 -37.96 -0.28
N ALA A 63 -8.34 -38.11 -0.66
CA ALA A 63 -9.45 -37.54 0.11
C ALA A 63 -9.43 -38.04 1.55
N SER A 64 -9.10 -39.32 1.79
CA SER A 64 -9.02 -39.88 3.14
C SER A 64 -7.85 -39.34 3.98
N ALA A 65 -6.82 -38.77 3.36
CA ALA A 65 -5.72 -38.12 4.09
C ALA A 65 -6.14 -36.81 4.75
N LEU A 66 -7.25 -36.22 4.30
CA LEU A 66 -7.81 -34.98 4.86
C LEU A 66 -8.49 -35.19 6.22
N ASN A 67 -8.95 -36.41 6.51
CA ASN A 67 -9.58 -36.76 7.79
C ASN A 67 -8.52 -37.07 8.83
N SER A 68 -8.64 -36.47 10.01
CA SER A 68 -7.62 -36.55 11.07
C SER A 68 -7.40 -37.97 11.56
N SER A 69 -8.46 -38.78 11.68
CA SER A 69 -8.37 -40.19 12.10
C SER A 69 -7.63 -41.08 11.11
N THR A 70 -7.56 -40.68 9.83
CA THR A 70 -6.94 -41.47 8.78
C THR A 70 -5.60 -40.89 8.34
N GLY A 71 -5.52 -39.57 8.10
CA GLY A 71 -4.29 -38.84 7.77
C GLY A 71 -3.21 -38.95 8.86
N ASN A 72 -3.62 -38.94 10.13
CA ASN A 72 -2.75 -39.16 11.28
C ASN A 72 -2.76 -40.61 11.77
N SER A 73 -2.57 -41.56 10.86
CA SER A 73 -2.56 -42.99 11.18
C SER A 73 -1.44 -43.73 10.45
N LEU A 74 -1.29 -45.02 10.77
CA LEU A 74 -0.37 -45.93 10.06
C LEU A 74 -0.56 -45.94 8.54
N LYS A 75 -1.79 -45.68 8.03
CA LYS A 75 -2.05 -45.63 6.59
C LYS A 75 -1.15 -44.63 5.85
N PHE A 76 -0.84 -43.51 6.52
CA PHE A 76 -0.02 -42.44 5.99
C PHE A 76 1.23 -42.19 6.83
N ASN A 77 1.65 -43.16 7.66
CA ASN A 77 2.76 -43.02 8.59
C ASN A 77 2.68 -41.75 9.44
N TYR A 78 1.48 -41.37 9.90
CA TYR A 78 1.23 -40.18 10.73
C TYR A 78 1.65 -38.85 10.08
N LYS A 79 1.80 -38.81 8.74
CA LYS A 79 2.32 -37.63 8.02
C LYS A 79 1.32 -36.48 7.91
N PHE A 80 0.03 -36.76 8.02
CA PHE A 80 -1.02 -35.80 7.71
C PHE A 80 -1.93 -35.57 8.92
N PRO A 81 -1.40 -34.97 10.02
CA PRO A 81 -2.23 -34.52 11.12
C PRO A 81 -3.26 -33.49 10.63
N ARG A 82 -4.32 -33.27 11.42
CA ARG A 82 -5.42 -32.35 11.09
C ARG A 82 -4.94 -30.99 10.58
N LEU A 83 -3.93 -30.41 11.23
CA LEU A 83 -3.36 -29.10 10.89
C LEU A 83 -2.30 -29.11 9.78
N SER A 84 -2.07 -30.26 9.13
CA SER A 84 -1.12 -30.36 8.03
C SER A 84 -1.48 -29.39 6.90
N ASN A 85 -0.49 -28.62 6.43
CA ASN A 85 -0.60 -27.79 5.23
C ASN A 85 -0.14 -28.54 3.97
N HIS A 86 -0.07 -29.88 4.01
CA HIS A 86 0.31 -30.70 2.86
C HIS A 86 -0.75 -30.65 1.76
N TYR A 87 -0.30 -30.47 0.52
CA TYR A 87 -1.14 -30.48 -0.67
C TYR A 87 -1.25 -31.90 -1.24
N PHE A 88 -2.46 -32.26 -1.67
CA PHE A 88 -2.75 -33.56 -2.25
C PHE A 88 -3.09 -33.44 -3.75
N PRO A 89 -2.65 -34.37 -4.60
CA PRO A 89 -2.96 -34.37 -6.03
C PRO A 89 -4.47 -34.29 -6.31
N CYS A 90 -4.86 -33.40 -7.21
CA CYS A 90 -6.24 -33.22 -7.64
C CYS A 90 -6.32 -32.80 -9.12
N THR A 91 -7.54 -32.71 -9.64
CA THR A 91 -7.85 -31.97 -10.87
C THR A 91 -8.80 -30.85 -10.53
N PHE A 92 -8.45 -29.64 -10.94
CA PHE A 92 -9.30 -28.47 -10.78
C PHE A 92 -10.05 -28.19 -12.08
N ILE A 93 -11.32 -27.83 -11.99
CA ILE A 93 -12.19 -27.59 -13.15
C ILE A 93 -12.98 -26.30 -12.93
N SER A 94 -12.91 -25.36 -13.88
CA SER A 94 -13.77 -24.17 -13.92
C SER A 94 -14.88 -24.33 -14.96
N ASN A 95 -16.10 -23.94 -14.58
CA ASN A 95 -17.32 -23.98 -15.39
C ASN A 95 -17.58 -25.31 -16.11
N ASP A 96 -17.09 -26.42 -15.54
CA ASP A 96 -17.15 -27.77 -16.13
C ASP A 96 -16.53 -27.86 -17.54
N THR A 97 -15.67 -26.91 -17.92
CA THR A 97 -15.11 -26.76 -19.27
C THR A 97 -13.61 -26.55 -19.26
N GLU A 98 -13.09 -25.74 -18.33
CA GLU A 98 -11.66 -25.48 -18.21
C GLU A 98 -11.03 -26.43 -17.19
N VAL A 99 -10.25 -27.41 -17.66
CA VAL A 99 -9.66 -28.45 -16.82
C VAL A 99 -8.18 -28.20 -16.56
N TYR A 100 -7.76 -28.34 -15.31
CA TYR A 100 -6.40 -28.13 -14.82
C TYR A 100 -5.92 -29.43 -14.18
N TYR A 101 -5.20 -30.24 -14.96
CA TYR A 101 -4.58 -31.46 -14.47
C TYR A 101 -3.24 -31.16 -13.79
N GLY A 102 -2.84 -31.97 -12.82
CA GLY A 102 -1.61 -31.71 -12.05
C GLY A 102 -1.77 -30.61 -11.00
N ALA A 103 -3.00 -30.16 -10.74
CA ALA A 103 -3.31 -29.30 -9.61
C ALA A 103 -3.17 -30.07 -8.29
N THR A 104 -3.06 -29.34 -7.20
CA THR A 104 -3.08 -29.92 -5.86
C THR A 104 -3.99 -29.12 -4.94
N VAL A 105 -4.54 -29.77 -3.90
CA VAL A 105 -5.49 -29.14 -2.98
C VAL A 105 -5.13 -29.45 -1.53
N ARG A 106 -5.40 -28.50 -0.63
CA ARG A 106 -5.34 -28.71 0.82
C ARG A 106 -6.47 -28.01 1.53
N LYS A 107 -6.74 -28.45 2.75
CA LYS A 107 -7.55 -27.68 3.72
C LYS A 107 -6.83 -26.38 4.11
N THR A 108 -7.64 -25.36 4.39
CA THR A 108 -7.21 -24.09 4.98
C THR A 108 -7.87 -23.89 6.34
N GLY A 109 -7.60 -22.75 6.98
CA GLY A 109 -8.12 -22.43 8.31
C GLY A 109 -7.17 -22.79 9.45
N SER A 110 -7.58 -22.34 10.63
CA SER A 110 -6.89 -22.37 11.92
C SER A 110 -7.23 -23.65 12.74
N PRO A 111 -6.60 -23.85 13.92
CA PRO A 111 -6.90 -24.98 14.81
C PRO A 111 -8.37 -25.11 15.23
N TRP A 112 -9.15 -24.03 15.17
CA TRP A 112 -10.54 -24.00 15.59
C TRP A 112 -11.53 -24.17 14.44
N THR A 113 -11.10 -23.89 13.21
CA THR A 113 -11.98 -23.88 12.03
C THR A 113 -11.79 -25.10 11.13
N ARG A 114 -10.67 -25.82 11.26
CA ARG A 114 -10.36 -26.98 10.45
C ARG A 114 -11.00 -28.26 10.99
N GLY A 115 -11.94 -28.81 10.24
CA GLY A 115 -12.66 -30.03 10.62
C GLY A 115 -11.83 -31.32 10.53
N ASP A 116 -12.27 -32.34 11.27
CA ASP A 116 -11.69 -33.69 11.34
C ASP A 116 -12.08 -34.63 10.18
N ASP A 117 -12.95 -34.17 9.29
CA ASP A 117 -13.58 -34.96 8.23
C ASP A 117 -12.81 -34.92 6.89
N ASN A 118 -13.41 -35.39 5.80
CA ASN A 118 -12.82 -35.27 4.46
C ASN A 118 -13.26 -33.99 3.71
N SER A 119 -13.85 -32.99 4.39
CA SER A 119 -14.44 -31.82 3.75
C SER A 119 -13.39 -30.89 3.13
N LEU A 120 -13.83 -30.15 2.12
CA LEU A 120 -13.10 -29.05 1.48
C LEU A 120 -13.94 -27.77 1.52
N ASP A 121 -14.69 -27.56 2.61
CA ASP A 121 -15.51 -26.35 2.80
C ASP A 121 -14.66 -25.07 2.77
N ARG A 122 -13.42 -25.18 3.26
CA ARG A 122 -12.35 -24.19 3.13
C ARG A 122 -11.15 -24.87 2.51
N ALA A 123 -10.67 -24.38 1.37
CA ALA A 123 -9.54 -24.99 0.70
C ALA A 123 -8.74 -24.01 -0.15
N ARG A 124 -7.49 -24.38 -0.40
CA ARG A 124 -6.58 -23.73 -1.33
C ARG A 124 -6.15 -24.74 -2.38
N VAL A 125 -6.15 -24.29 -3.63
CA VAL A 125 -5.69 -25.06 -4.79
C VAL A 125 -4.43 -24.40 -5.34
N ASP A 126 -3.44 -25.23 -5.61
CA ASP A 126 -2.23 -24.88 -6.35
C ASP A 126 -2.34 -25.44 -7.77
N LEU A 127 -2.20 -24.58 -8.77
CA LEU A 127 -2.35 -24.93 -10.17
C LEU A 127 -0.99 -25.31 -10.77
N PRO A 128 -0.97 -26.11 -11.84
CA PRO A 128 0.29 -26.42 -12.49
C PRO A 128 0.88 -25.13 -13.10
N GLY A 129 2.19 -24.94 -12.95
CA GLY A 129 2.86 -23.66 -13.32
C GLY A 129 2.79 -23.29 -14.81
N ASP A 130 2.41 -24.23 -15.67
CA ASP A 130 2.17 -24.01 -17.11
C ASP A 130 0.75 -23.54 -17.43
N LYS A 131 -0.16 -23.49 -16.45
CA LYS A 131 -1.55 -23.08 -16.65
C LYS A 131 -2.13 -22.33 -15.46
N LEU A 132 -2.28 -21.01 -15.62
CA LEU A 132 -2.85 -20.11 -14.61
C LEU A 132 -4.39 -20.04 -14.70
N PHE A 133 -5.04 -19.74 -13.58
CA PHE A 133 -6.47 -19.40 -13.53
C PHE A 133 -6.63 -17.90 -13.32
N ARG A 134 -7.12 -17.20 -14.34
CA ARG A 134 -7.29 -15.73 -14.31
C ARG A 134 -6.01 -14.97 -13.91
N GLY A 135 -4.86 -15.44 -14.37
CA GLY A 135 -3.55 -14.87 -14.04
C GLY A 135 -2.94 -15.35 -12.71
N ASN A 136 -3.65 -16.17 -11.92
CA ASN A 136 -3.19 -16.65 -10.63
C ASN A 136 -2.71 -18.10 -10.70
N SER A 137 -1.61 -18.41 -10.02
CA SER A 137 -1.12 -19.79 -9.80
C SER A 137 -1.91 -20.51 -8.71
N LYS A 138 -2.57 -19.75 -7.83
CA LYS A 138 -3.31 -20.30 -6.68
C LYS A 138 -4.64 -19.60 -6.52
N LEU A 139 -5.57 -20.32 -5.91
CA LEU A 139 -6.85 -19.77 -5.47
C LEU A 139 -7.23 -20.40 -4.14
N TYR A 140 -8.00 -19.67 -3.34
CA TYR A 140 -8.60 -20.20 -2.13
C TYR A 140 -10.08 -19.86 -2.06
N TRP A 141 -10.81 -20.60 -1.23
CA TRP A 141 -12.17 -20.27 -0.85
C TRP A 141 -12.41 -20.52 0.63
N ASP A 142 -13.38 -19.78 1.15
CA ASP A 142 -13.91 -19.93 2.50
C ASP A 142 -15.39 -20.31 2.48
N ASN A 143 -15.87 -20.80 3.62
CA ASN A 143 -17.27 -21.17 3.84
C ASN A 143 -18.11 -20.04 4.48
N ASP A 144 -17.53 -18.86 4.70
CA ASP A 144 -18.23 -17.67 5.22
C ASP A 144 -19.52 -17.37 4.45
N SER A 145 -19.55 -17.67 3.15
CA SER A 145 -20.69 -17.38 2.30
C SER A 145 -21.93 -18.23 2.57
N ASN A 146 -21.96 -18.99 3.65
CA ASN A 146 -23.09 -19.79 4.08
C ASN A 146 -23.57 -19.32 5.47
N GLY A 147 -24.30 -18.21 5.51
CA GLY A 147 -24.93 -17.74 6.75
C GLY A 147 -24.99 -16.21 6.87
N SER A 148 -25.11 -15.73 8.11
CA SER A 148 -25.23 -14.31 8.44
C SER A 148 -23.96 -13.50 8.21
N THR A 149 -22.82 -14.15 7.96
CA THR A 149 -21.49 -13.52 7.82
C THR A 149 -20.99 -13.41 6.38
N MET A 150 -21.80 -13.87 5.40
CA MET A 150 -21.38 -14.08 4.02
C MET A 150 -20.66 -12.92 3.34
N LEU A 151 -21.08 -11.67 3.59
CA LEU A 151 -20.48 -10.51 2.92
C LEU A 151 -19.53 -9.73 3.83
N HIS A 152 -19.14 -10.25 5.00
CA HIS A 152 -18.25 -9.53 5.91
C HIS A 152 -16.95 -9.12 5.20
N ASN A 153 -16.20 -10.11 4.73
CA ASN A 153 -14.97 -9.90 3.98
C ASN A 153 -15.19 -9.05 2.71
N ARG A 154 -16.25 -9.36 1.95
CA ARG A 154 -16.56 -8.70 0.68
C ARG A 154 -16.91 -7.21 0.82
N ILE A 155 -17.71 -6.83 1.82
CA ILE A 155 -18.07 -5.42 2.10
C ILE A 155 -16.83 -4.62 2.49
N HIS A 156 -15.93 -5.19 3.31
CA HIS A 156 -14.69 -4.52 3.70
C HIS A 156 -13.83 -4.22 2.47
N ARG A 157 -13.63 -5.23 1.60
CA ARG A 157 -12.88 -5.09 0.34
C ARG A 157 -13.49 -4.04 -0.58
N TYR A 158 -14.81 -3.97 -0.65
CA TYR A 158 -15.51 -2.97 -1.44
C TYR A 158 -15.35 -1.55 -0.87
N TRP A 159 -15.49 -1.37 0.46
CA TRP A 159 -15.25 -0.07 1.08
C TRP A 159 -13.81 0.41 0.91
N LEU A 160 -12.84 -0.49 1.04
CA LEU A 160 -11.42 -0.17 0.78
C LEU A 160 -11.20 0.27 -0.66
N TYR A 161 -11.80 -0.44 -1.63
CA TYR A 161 -11.80 -0.03 -3.03
C TYR A 161 -12.38 1.38 -3.23
N LEU A 162 -13.50 1.71 -2.57
CA LEU A 162 -14.10 3.05 -2.64
C LEU A 162 -13.23 4.15 -2.01
N PHE A 163 -12.33 3.78 -1.10
CA PHE A 163 -11.34 4.69 -0.51
C PHE A 163 -10.03 4.77 -1.30
N GLY A 164 -9.92 4.07 -2.43
CA GLY A 164 -8.69 4.02 -3.23
C GLY A 164 -7.59 3.16 -2.58
N VAL A 165 -7.93 2.29 -1.64
CA VAL A 165 -7.00 1.30 -1.08
C VAL A 165 -7.02 0.07 -1.96
N ASN A 166 -5.83 -0.41 -2.33
CA ASN A 166 -5.68 -1.65 -3.09
C ASN A 166 -6.35 -2.81 -2.35
N SER A 167 -7.20 -3.54 -3.06
CA SER A 167 -8.04 -4.58 -2.49
C SER A 167 -7.86 -5.90 -3.25
N VAL A 168 -8.12 -7.01 -2.56
CA VAL A 168 -8.05 -8.34 -3.14
C VAL A 168 -9.28 -8.62 -3.98
N GLN A 169 -9.10 -9.29 -5.11
CA GLN A 169 -10.22 -9.73 -5.95
C GLN A 169 -10.92 -10.92 -5.32
N ASN A 170 -12.24 -10.96 -5.50
CA ASN A 170 -13.10 -11.99 -4.94
C ASN A 170 -14.36 -12.22 -5.78
N GLU A 171 -14.86 -13.44 -5.75
CA GLU A 171 -16.01 -13.88 -6.54
C GLU A 171 -16.86 -14.85 -5.73
N VAL A 172 -18.16 -14.58 -5.63
CA VAL A 172 -19.12 -15.58 -5.14
C VAL A 172 -19.26 -16.66 -6.21
N CYS A 173 -19.03 -17.91 -5.83
CA CYS A 173 -18.97 -19.03 -6.74
C CYS A 173 -19.68 -20.25 -6.16
N ARG A 174 -19.82 -21.28 -6.98
CA ARG A 174 -20.35 -22.59 -6.62
C ARG A 174 -19.20 -23.59 -6.59
N ILE A 175 -18.96 -24.23 -5.45
CA ILE A 175 -17.85 -25.19 -5.29
C ILE A 175 -18.37 -26.59 -5.04
N ALA A 176 -17.77 -27.58 -5.71
CA ALA A 176 -18.05 -29.00 -5.52
C ALA A 176 -16.75 -29.82 -5.40
N LYS A 177 -16.83 -30.90 -4.61
CA LYS A 177 -15.81 -31.94 -4.52
C LYS A 177 -16.31 -33.23 -5.16
N ASN A 178 -15.54 -33.84 -6.05
CA ASN A 178 -15.89 -35.06 -6.77
C ASN A 178 -17.26 -34.93 -7.43
N ASN A 179 -18.21 -35.86 -7.25
CA ASN A 179 -19.59 -35.75 -7.74
C ASN A 179 -20.55 -35.14 -6.71
N GLY A 180 -20.03 -34.51 -5.65
CA GLY A 180 -20.83 -33.82 -4.65
C GLY A 180 -21.62 -32.64 -5.22
N ALA A 181 -22.66 -32.23 -4.49
CA ALA A 181 -23.45 -31.06 -4.82
C ALA A 181 -22.60 -29.79 -4.78
N TYR A 182 -22.95 -28.84 -5.66
CA TYR A 182 -22.39 -27.50 -5.60
C TYR A 182 -22.96 -26.71 -4.43
N THR A 183 -22.07 -26.06 -3.69
CA THR A 183 -22.42 -25.18 -2.57
C THR A 183 -21.88 -23.78 -2.83
N VAL A 184 -22.60 -22.75 -2.40
CA VAL A 184 -22.16 -21.36 -2.56
C VAL A 184 -20.97 -21.11 -1.62
N ARG A 185 -19.89 -20.55 -2.19
CA ARG A 185 -18.63 -20.19 -1.52
C ARG A 185 -18.19 -18.82 -2.03
N GLU A 186 -17.29 -18.17 -1.30
CA GLU A 186 -16.54 -17.04 -1.85
C GLU A 186 -15.11 -17.49 -2.12
N THR A 187 -14.64 -17.28 -3.36
CA THR A 187 -13.23 -17.39 -3.68
C THR A 187 -12.59 -16.00 -3.63
N SER A 188 -11.35 -15.94 -3.19
CA SER A 188 -10.53 -14.74 -3.30
C SER A 188 -9.10 -15.08 -3.66
N GLU A 189 -8.39 -14.05 -4.11
CA GLU A 189 -6.97 -14.12 -4.36
C GLU A 189 -6.22 -14.54 -3.11
N VAL A 190 -5.12 -15.25 -3.37
CA VAL A 190 -4.24 -15.70 -2.32
C VAL A 190 -3.25 -14.60 -2.01
N PHE A 191 -2.97 -14.39 -0.72
CA PHE A 191 -2.02 -13.41 -0.23
C PHE A 191 -0.60 -13.94 -0.41
N ASP A 192 -0.13 -13.90 -1.66
CA ASP A 192 1.23 -14.27 -2.06
C ASP A 192 1.71 -13.38 -3.21
N LYS A 193 2.86 -13.75 -3.78
CA LYS A 193 3.55 -12.98 -4.83
C LYS A 193 2.66 -12.62 -6.02
N ASP A 194 1.74 -13.48 -6.44
CA ASP A 194 0.89 -13.21 -7.61
C ASP A 194 -0.06 -12.02 -7.33
N LEU A 195 -0.55 -11.91 -6.09
CA LEU A 195 -1.34 -10.76 -5.65
C LEU A 195 -0.49 -9.48 -5.63
N LEU A 196 0.74 -9.57 -5.10
CA LEU A 196 1.63 -8.41 -5.00
C LEU A 196 2.01 -7.88 -6.39
N ASP A 197 2.42 -8.76 -7.31
CA ASP A 197 2.80 -8.40 -8.69
C ASP A 197 1.64 -7.83 -9.50
N ARG A 198 0.39 -8.21 -9.15
CA ARG A 198 -0.80 -7.60 -9.75
C ARG A 198 -1.05 -6.18 -9.24
N LEU A 199 -0.77 -5.93 -7.96
CA LEU A 199 -1.09 -4.67 -7.29
C LEU A 199 0.00 -3.61 -7.43
N TRP A 200 1.26 -4.03 -7.57
CA TRP A 200 2.43 -3.16 -7.64
C TRP A 200 3.46 -3.67 -8.64
N GLU A 201 4.19 -2.75 -9.26
CA GLU A 201 5.32 -3.06 -10.13
C GLU A 201 6.40 -3.81 -9.34
N ASN A 202 6.82 -4.98 -9.83
CA ASN A 202 7.73 -5.91 -9.13
C ASN A 202 7.30 -6.17 -7.69
N GLY A 203 5.98 -6.30 -7.45
CA GLY A 203 5.42 -6.35 -6.10
C GLY A 203 6.01 -7.47 -5.23
N SER A 204 6.41 -8.60 -5.83
CA SER A 204 7.06 -9.72 -5.14
C SER A 204 8.37 -9.37 -4.45
N ASP A 205 9.01 -8.26 -4.82
CA ASP A 205 10.32 -7.84 -4.29
C ASP A 205 10.20 -7.02 -3.00
N GLY A 206 8.98 -6.56 -2.67
CA GLY A 206 8.67 -5.88 -1.42
C GLY A 206 8.57 -6.83 -0.22
N TRP A 207 8.48 -6.27 0.99
CA TRP A 207 8.40 -7.05 2.23
C TRP A 207 6.96 -7.22 2.69
N PHE A 208 6.48 -8.45 2.74
CA PHE A 208 5.09 -8.75 3.01
C PHE A 208 4.93 -9.66 4.24
N TYR A 209 4.15 -9.21 5.22
CA TYR A 209 3.96 -9.91 6.48
C TYR A 209 2.47 -10.10 6.79
N GLU A 210 2.10 -11.32 7.16
CA GLU A 210 0.84 -11.60 7.85
C GLU A 210 0.97 -11.17 9.31
N VAL A 211 0.00 -10.41 9.80
CA VAL A 211 -0.13 -10.03 11.21
C VAL A 211 -0.98 -11.08 11.90
N ASP A 212 -0.41 -11.78 12.89
CA ASP A 212 -1.11 -12.79 13.70
C ASP A 212 -0.69 -12.73 15.19
N ASP A 213 -1.42 -13.46 16.02
CA ASP A 213 -1.01 -13.70 17.40
C ASP A 213 0.07 -14.77 17.43
N LYS A 214 1.02 -14.61 18.36
CA LYS A 214 1.88 -15.72 18.78
C LYS A 214 1.05 -16.66 19.63
N PHE A 215 0.87 -17.91 19.19
CA PHE A 215 0.15 -18.94 19.94
C PHE A 215 1.07 -19.97 20.58
N TRP A 216 0.70 -20.40 21.79
CA TRP A 216 1.13 -21.66 22.35
C TRP A 216 -0.04 -22.64 22.26
N ILE A 217 0.13 -23.69 21.46
CA ILE A 217 -0.90 -24.72 21.21
C ILE A 217 -0.46 -26.04 21.84
N GLY A 218 -1.40 -26.75 22.46
CA GLY A 218 -1.17 -28.08 23.01
C GLY A 218 -0.92 -29.13 21.94
N ASP A 219 -0.36 -30.28 22.35
CA ASP A 219 -0.03 -31.39 21.45
C ASP A 219 -1.27 -32.01 20.76
N ASP A 220 -2.46 -31.71 21.25
CA ASP A 220 -3.74 -32.07 20.61
C ASP A 220 -4.01 -31.29 19.31
N GLY A 221 -3.28 -30.21 19.06
CA GLY A 221 -3.47 -29.34 17.90
C GLY A 221 -4.80 -28.56 17.94
N SER A 222 -5.38 -28.35 19.12
CA SER A 222 -6.62 -27.56 19.32
C SER A 222 -6.59 -26.67 20.56
N SER A 223 -5.93 -27.12 21.62
CA SER A 223 -5.95 -26.43 22.90
C SER A 223 -5.06 -25.19 22.84
N ARG A 224 -5.67 -24.01 22.99
CA ARG A 224 -4.92 -22.76 23.18
C ARG A 224 -4.41 -22.71 24.62
N LEU A 225 -3.10 -22.80 24.80
CA LEU A 225 -2.45 -22.71 26.11
C LEU A 225 -2.20 -21.26 26.50
N ASP A 226 -1.73 -20.45 25.55
CA ASP A 226 -1.47 -19.02 25.73
C ASP A 226 -1.43 -18.30 24.38
N SER A 227 -1.50 -16.97 24.38
CA SER A 227 -1.32 -16.14 23.19
C SER A 227 -0.79 -14.73 23.50
N THR A 228 -0.04 -14.15 22.57
CA THR A 228 0.38 -12.74 22.63
C THR A 228 0.05 -12.04 21.30
N ASP A 229 -0.69 -10.93 21.38
CA ASP A 229 -1.09 -10.12 20.24
C ASP A 229 0.11 -9.47 19.53
N GLY A 230 0.05 -9.35 18.21
CA GLY A 230 0.99 -8.54 17.44
C GLY A 230 0.80 -7.03 17.70
N THR A 231 1.78 -6.39 18.32
CA THR A 231 1.84 -4.93 18.56
C THR A 231 2.97 -4.30 17.72
N TRP A 232 3.07 -2.96 17.74
CA TRP A 232 4.19 -2.23 17.11
C TRP A 232 5.27 -1.85 18.12
N ASP A 233 5.51 -2.73 19.10
CA ASP A 233 6.52 -2.51 20.12
C ASP A 233 7.91 -2.77 19.55
N TYR A 234 8.84 -1.86 19.81
CA TYR A 234 10.24 -2.05 19.60
C TYR A 234 10.84 -2.68 20.87
N ASN A 235 11.23 -3.95 20.78
CA ASN A 235 11.70 -4.74 21.92
C ASN A 235 10.63 -5.04 22.99
N PRO A 236 9.54 -5.75 22.64
CA PRO A 236 8.53 -6.17 23.62
C PRO A 236 9.13 -6.99 24.78
N ALA A 237 8.46 -7.00 25.92
CA ALA A 237 8.88 -7.75 27.09
C ALA A 237 9.00 -9.26 26.78
N ASN A 238 9.91 -9.96 27.47
CA ASN A 238 10.21 -11.38 27.26
C ASN A 238 10.66 -11.73 25.84
N SER A 239 11.36 -10.81 25.17
CA SER A 239 11.95 -11.02 23.85
C SER A 239 13.45 -11.29 23.92
N PRO A 240 14.03 -11.95 22.90
CA PRO A 240 15.48 -12.18 22.81
C PRO A 240 16.29 -10.94 22.38
N GLY A 241 15.66 -9.78 22.19
CA GLY A 241 16.31 -8.50 21.90
C GLY A 241 15.62 -7.69 20.79
N ALA A 242 15.86 -6.38 20.79
CA ALA A 242 15.19 -5.40 19.93
C ALA A 242 15.41 -5.64 18.43
N GLU A 243 16.63 -6.03 18.08
CA GLU A 243 17.09 -6.28 16.71
C GLU A 243 17.02 -7.77 16.33
N ASN A 244 16.47 -8.62 17.19
CA ASN A 244 16.43 -10.06 16.95
C ASN A 244 15.13 -10.45 16.22
N PRO A 245 15.19 -11.00 15.00
CA PRO A 245 13.99 -11.45 14.26
C PRO A 245 13.06 -12.39 15.03
N VAL A 246 13.60 -13.21 15.95
CA VAL A 246 12.82 -14.14 16.78
C VAL A 246 11.79 -13.43 17.65
N THR A 247 12.03 -12.15 17.98
CA THR A 247 11.11 -11.28 18.67
C THR A 247 9.80 -11.07 17.90
N TYR A 248 9.84 -11.04 16.56
CA TYR A 248 8.73 -10.61 15.71
C TYR A 248 8.13 -11.72 14.85
N GLN A 249 8.91 -12.74 14.47
CA GLN A 249 8.55 -13.75 13.45
C GLN A 249 7.22 -14.49 13.67
N ASN A 250 6.75 -14.63 14.91
CA ASN A 250 5.50 -15.33 15.20
C ASN A 250 4.28 -14.40 15.06
N ASN A 251 4.48 -13.10 15.26
CA ASN A 251 3.42 -12.11 15.12
C ASN A 251 3.38 -11.49 13.72
N TYR A 252 4.51 -11.51 13.02
CA TYR A 252 4.68 -10.99 11.68
C TYR A 252 5.31 -12.07 10.81
N ILE A 253 4.46 -12.90 10.20
CA ILE A 253 4.90 -14.07 9.44
C ILE A 253 5.22 -13.61 8.02
N PRO A 254 6.47 -13.76 7.52
CA PRO A 254 6.81 -13.35 6.16
C PRO A 254 6.05 -14.19 5.13
N LYS A 255 5.62 -13.52 4.05
CA LYS A 255 4.87 -14.08 2.91
C LYS A 255 5.47 -13.74 1.55
N SER A 256 6.50 -12.89 1.56
CA SER A 256 7.46 -12.70 0.48
C SER A 256 8.85 -12.83 1.08
N ARG A 257 9.84 -13.20 0.26
CA ARG A 257 11.26 -13.22 0.66
C ARG A 257 11.54 -14.04 1.93
N GLU A 258 10.74 -15.08 2.17
CA GLU A 258 10.74 -15.87 3.42
C GLU A 258 12.12 -16.46 3.76
N SER A 259 12.88 -16.87 2.75
CA SER A 259 14.22 -17.46 2.92
C SER A 259 15.27 -16.47 3.40
N GLU A 260 15.05 -15.18 3.20
CA GLU A 260 15.99 -14.13 3.62
C GLU A 260 15.90 -13.87 5.11
N TYR A 261 14.72 -14.06 5.71
CA TYR A 261 14.49 -13.92 7.15
C TYR A 261 14.97 -12.56 7.70
N ASP A 262 14.86 -11.51 6.88
CA ASP A 262 15.26 -10.15 7.20
C ASP A 262 14.05 -9.34 7.68
N PHE A 263 14.10 -8.90 8.94
CA PHE A 263 13.07 -8.12 9.61
C PHE A 263 13.46 -6.65 9.80
N SER A 264 14.63 -6.23 9.30
CA SER A 264 15.22 -4.89 9.54
C SER A 264 14.23 -3.76 9.27
N GLN A 265 13.53 -3.80 8.12
CA GLN A 265 12.56 -2.78 7.73
C GLN A 265 11.35 -2.71 8.67
N LEU A 266 10.89 -3.86 9.17
CA LEU A 266 9.76 -3.94 10.12
C LEU A 266 10.19 -3.40 11.49
N ILE A 267 11.38 -3.80 11.94
CA ILE A 267 11.96 -3.38 13.21
C ILE A 267 12.18 -1.87 13.21
N GLU A 268 12.75 -1.32 12.14
CA GLU A 268 12.98 0.10 11.97
C GLU A 268 11.67 0.89 12.02
N TRP A 269 10.61 0.37 11.39
CA TRP A 269 9.28 0.96 11.48
C TRP A 269 8.78 1.05 12.92
N PHE A 270 8.83 -0.05 13.68
CA PHE A 270 8.38 -0.05 15.08
C PHE A 270 9.25 0.85 15.96
N ARG A 271 10.57 0.83 15.75
CA ARG A 271 11.53 1.70 16.44
C ARG A 271 11.19 3.17 16.24
N GLN A 272 10.91 3.60 15.02
CA GLN A 272 10.60 4.99 14.70
C GLN A 272 9.26 5.43 15.31
N ILE A 273 8.23 4.57 15.26
CA ILE A 273 6.94 4.86 15.92
C ILE A 273 7.11 4.99 17.43
N GLU A 274 7.85 4.08 18.07
CA GLU A 274 8.01 4.09 19.52
C GLU A 274 8.88 5.26 20.00
N THR A 275 10.09 5.36 19.46
CA THR A 275 11.12 6.30 19.94
C THR A 275 10.87 7.76 19.53
N ARG A 276 10.10 7.99 18.46
CA ARG A 276 9.76 9.34 17.96
C ARG A 276 8.26 9.58 17.89
N SER A 277 7.48 8.85 18.68
CA SER A 277 6.01 8.89 18.73
C SER A 277 5.42 10.30 18.78
N THR A 278 6.07 11.24 19.46
CA THR A 278 5.61 12.64 19.59
C THR A 278 6.29 13.61 18.63
N THR A 279 7.54 13.36 18.24
CA THR A 279 8.41 14.29 17.53
C THR A 279 8.47 14.10 16.02
N MET A 280 8.05 12.93 15.50
CA MET A 280 8.09 12.65 14.07
C MET A 280 7.11 13.55 13.29
N THR A 281 7.63 14.32 12.32
CA THR A 281 6.79 15.17 11.46
C THR A 281 5.94 14.32 10.51
N GLN A 282 4.88 14.91 9.93
CA GLN A 282 4.06 14.22 8.92
C GLN A 282 4.91 13.72 7.75
N ARG A 283 5.81 14.57 7.20
CA ARG A 283 6.69 14.22 6.09
C ARG A 283 7.60 13.02 6.41
N GLN A 284 8.17 12.99 7.62
CA GLN A 284 9.01 11.87 8.08
C GLN A 284 8.21 10.58 8.26
N MET A 285 6.94 10.67 8.68
CA MET A 285 6.09 9.49 8.76
C MET A 285 5.67 9.01 7.36
N GLU A 286 5.35 9.94 6.46
CA GLU A 286 4.94 9.67 5.08
C GLU A 286 6.07 9.18 4.18
N SER A 287 7.34 9.30 4.59
CA SER A 287 8.46 8.64 3.90
C SER A 287 8.55 7.15 4.24
N MET A 288 7.89 6.68 5.30
CA MET A 288 7.90 5.28 5.73
C MET A 288 6.55 4.59 5.56
N ILE A 289 5.44 5.30 5.70
CA ILE A 289 4.09 4.71 5.79
C ILE A 289 3.11 5.52 4.94
N ASP A 290 2.23 4.84 4.21
CA ASP A 290 1.08 5.47 3.57
C ASP A 290 -0.02 5.74 4.60
N ILE A 291 0.04 6.91 5.25
CA ILE A 291 -0.88 7.27 6.34
C ILE A 291 -2.36 7.28 5.90
N ARG A 292 -2.62 7.53 4.62
CA ARG A 292 -3.98 7.61 4.06
C ARG A 292 -4.57 6.22 3.93
N GLN A 293 -3.81 5.26 3.41
CA GLN A 293 -4.27 3.87 3.32
C GLN A 293 -4.45 3.23 4.71
N PHE A 294 -3.55 3.49 5.66
CA PHE A 294 -3.74 3.05 7.05
C PHE A 294 -4.98 3.68 7.70
N ALA A 295 -5.20 4.98 7.51
CA ALA A 295 -6.40 5.65 8.05
C ALA A 295 -7.71 5.11 7.43
N ALA A 296 -7.73 4.85 6.12
CA ALA A 296 -8.89 4.25 5.44
C ALA A 296 -9.14 2.81 5.93
N TYR A 297 -8.08 2.01 6.07
CA TYR A 297 -8.14 0.65 6.60
C TYR A 297 -8.75 0.60 8.00
N ALA A 298 -8.22 1.43 8.90
CA ALA A 298 -8.71 1.50 10.27
C ALA A 298 -10.14 2.06 10.34
N ALA A 299 -10.51 2.98 9.44
CA ALA A 299 -11.89 3.46 9.35
C ALA A 299 -12.87 2.34 8.98
N VAL A 300 -12.48 1.45 8.07
CA VAL A 300 -13.29 0.30 7.68
C VAL A 300 -13.45 -0.70 8.83
N ARG A 301 -12.33 -1.15 9.42
CA ARG A 301 -12.32 -2.10 10.56
C ARG A 301 -13.03 -1.54 11.79
N GLY A 302 -12.77 -0.27 12.09
CA GLY A 302 -13.44 0.44 13.15
C GLY A 302 -14.92 0.57 12.85
N TYR A 303 -15.36 1.04 11.69
CA TYR A 303 -16.80 1.22 11.45
C TYR A 303 -17.58 -0.10 11.52
N SER A 304 -17.02 -1.22 11.08
CA SER A 304 -17.66 -2.54 11.21
C SER A 304 -17.52 -3.18 12.60
N ALA A 305 -16.80 -2.54 13.52
CA ALA A 305 -16.44 -3.07 14.84
C ALA A 305 -15.78 -4.46 14.76
N ASP A 306 -14.86 -4.61 13.80
CA ASP A 306 -14.10 -5.84 13.58
C ASP A 306 -13.07 -6.06 14.69
N TRP A 307 -13.54 -6.56 15.83
CA TRP A 307 -12.79 -6.59 17.08
C TRP A 307 -11.54 -7.48 17.01
N ASP A 308 -11.52 -8.48 16.13
CA ASP A 308 -10.43 -9.45 15.98
C ASP A 308 -9.35 -8.97 14.98
N ASN A 309 -9.10 -7.66 14.87
CA ASN A 309 -8.10 -7.08 13.97
C ASN A 309 -7.10 -6.14 14.70
N PHE A 310 -5.86 -6.03 14.18
CA PHE A 310 -4.76 -5.23 14.77
C PHE A 310 -5.03 -3.73 14.93
N THR A 311 -5.99 -3.14 14.22
CA THR A 311 -6.42 -1.74 14.46
C THR A 311 -7.47 -1.61 15.57
N MET A 312 -7.95 -2.75 16.05
CA MET A 312 -9.00 -2.93 17.03
C MET A 312 -8.43 -3.70 18.24
N SER A 313 -9.11 -4.71 18.76
CA SER A 313 -8.79 -5.26 20.09
C SER A 313 -7.70 -6.34 20.07
N ARG A 314 -7.30 -6.86 18.91
CA ARG A 314 -6.47 -8.09 18.80
C ARG A 314 -5.36 -7.92 17.77
N GLY A 315 -4.15 -8.37 18.03
CA GLY A 315 -2.99 -8.09 17.18
C GLY A 315 -2.85 -9.03 15.99
N LYS A 316 -3.89 -9.14 15.15
CA LYS A 316 -3.98 -10.13 14.07
C LYS A 316 -4.88 -9.73 12.89
N ASN A 317 -5.17 -10.72 12.03
CA ASN A 317 -6.16 -10.69 10.95
C ASN A 317 -5.98 -9.50 9.99
N GLY A 318 -4.80 -9.46 9.38
CA GLY A 318 -4.43 -8.46 8.39
C GLY A 318 -3.03 -8.71 7.89
N PHE A 319 -2.63 -7.97 6.88
CA PHE A 319 -1.24 -7.97 6.41
C PHE A 319 -0.69 -6.55 6.38
N VAL A 320 0.63 -6.45 6.44
CA VAL A 320 1.37 -5.22 6.17
C VAL A 320 2.38 -5.49 5.07
N TYR A 321 2.46 -4.56 4.12
CA TYR A 321 3.33 -4.67 2.95
C TYR A 321 4.19 -3.42 2.82
N ASN A 322 5.50 -3.58 2.76
CA ASN A 322 6.44 -2.55 2.38
C ASN A 322 6.62 -2.60 0.87
N ARG A 323 6.15 -1.56 0.17
CA ARG A 323 6.09 -1.55 -1.30
C ARG A 323 7.47 -1.66 -1.94
N SER A 324 7.56 -2.42 -3.03
CA SER A 324 8.77 -2.59 -3.85
C SER A 324 9.26 -1.28 -4.48
N THR A 325 8.37 -0.34 -4.72
CA THR A 325 8.67 0.89 -5.49
C THR A 325 9.17 2.04 -4.63
N ASP A 326 8.40 2.42 -3.60
CA ASP A 326 8.68 3.59 -2.77
C ASP A 326 8.94 3.25 -1.29
N HIS A 327 9.02 1.95 -0.97
CA HIS A 327 9.32 1.44 0.37
C HIS A 327 8.42 1.95 1.48
N LYS A 328 7.17 2.33 1.14
CA LYS A 328 6.16 2.69 2.14
C LYS A 328 5.37 1.48 2.59
N TRP A 329 5.10 1.42 3.89
CA TRP A 329 4.18 0.46 4.48
C TRP A 329 2.73 0.78 4.11
N VAL A 330 1.98 -0.25 3.72
CA VAL A 330 0.53 -0.24 3.50
C VAL A 330 -0.13 -1.44 4.20
N PRO A 331 -1.39 -1.33 4.66
CA PRO A 331 -2.13 -2.46 5.19
C PRO A 331 -2.84 -3.22 4.06
N MET A 332 -3.14 -4.51 4.28
CA MET A 332 -4.04 -5.27 3.42
C MET A 332 -5.08 -6.02 4.26
N HIS A 333 -6.32 -6.03 3.74
CA HIS A 333 -7.47 -6.66 4.39
C HIS A 333 -7.39 -8.18 4.36
N TRP A 334 -7.69 -8.78 5.50
CA TRP A 334 -7.82 -10.22 5.70
C TRP A 334 -8.76 -10.51 6.85
N ASP A 335 -9.61 -11.52 6.68
CA ASP A 335 -10.40 -12.15 7.74
C ASP A 335 -11.19 -11.17 8.65
N SER A 336 -12.39 -10.82 8.19
CA SER A 336 -13.37 -9.98 8.91
C SER A 336 -14.63 -10.76 9.28
N ASP A 337 -14.59 -12.09 9.35
CA ASP A 337 -15.75 -12.93 9.64
C ASP A 337 -16.45 -12.56 10.96
N LEU A 338 -15.71 -12.00 11.94
CA LEU A 338 -16.19 -11.51 13.23
C LEU A 338 -16.59 -10.02 13.27
N SER A 339 -16.65 -9.35 12.12
CA SER A 339 -17.17 -7.99 11.99
C SER A 339 -18.71 -7.94 12.07
N PHE A 340 -19.29 -6.75 12.22
CA PHE A 340 -20.73 -6.51 12.38
C PHE A 340 -21.39 -7.28 13.54
N ASP A 341 -20.61 -7.67 14.54
CA ASP A 341 -21.12 -8.30 15.77
C ASP A 341 -21.89 -7.26 16.60
N PRO A 342 -23.21 -7.45 16.85
CA PRO A 342 -23.98 -6.57 17.71
C PRO A 342 -23.40 -6.42 19.13
N GLY A 343 -22.72 -7.45 19.64
CA GLY A 343 -22.01 -7.41 20.92
C GLY A 343 -20.83 -6.45 20.95
N GLN A 344 -20.30 -6.08 19.78
CA GLN A 344 -19.15 -5.17 19.61
C GLN A 344 -19.56 -3.80 19.09
N ALA A 345 -20.85 -3.53 18.90
CA ALA A 345 -21.32 -2.25 18.34
C ALA A 345 -20.83 -1.02 19.14
N SER A 346 -20.62 -1.19 20.45
CA SER A 346 -20.13 -0.16 21.38
C SER A 346 -18.61 -0.16 21.61
N ALA A 347 -17.84 -1.05 20.96
CA ALA A 347 -16.39 -1.12 21.08
C ALA A 347 -15.73 0.21 20.66
N PRO A 348 -14.50 0.54 21.08
CA PRO A 348 -13.79 1.72 20.60
C PRO A 348 -13.72 1.80 19.07
N ALA A 349 -13.57 3.00 18.51
CA ALA A 349 -13.35 3.17 17.06
C ALA A 349 -11.94 2.75 16.62
N ILE A 350 -10.97 2.84 17.52
CA ILE A 350 -9.61 2.33 17.35
C ILE A 350 -9.23 1.66 18.67
N GLY A 351 -8.54 0.53 18.58
CA GLY A 351 -8.11 -0.23 19.74
C GLY A 351 -6.97 0.42 20.53
N SER A 352 -6.57 -0.26 21.61
CA SER A 352 -5.56 0.21 22.56
C SER A 352 -4.25 -0.57 22.49
N LEU A 353 -4.00 -1.34 21.42
CA LEU A 353 -2.74 -2.05 21.23
C LEU A 353 -1.59 -1.04 21.18
N THR A 354 -0.49 -1.41 21.85
CA THR A 354 0.66 -0.54 22.05
C THR A 354 1.23 -0.07 20.71
N ASN A 355 1.57 1.21 20.65
CA ASN A 355 2.08 1.94 19.47
C ASN A 355 1.14 2.05 18.26
N ILE A 356 0.18 1.13 18.09
CA ILE A 356 -0.88 1.23 17.08
C ILE A 356 -1.83 2.40 17.44
N GLY A 357 -2.32 2.43 18.67
CA GLY A 357 -3.15 3.55 19.15
C GLY A 357 -2.41 4.88 19.12
N THR A 358 -1.10 4.86 19.40
CA THR A 358 -0.21 6.04 19.33
C THR A 358 -0.15 6.60 17.91
N PHE A 359 -0.01 5.74 16.89
CA PHE A 359 0.00 6.13 15.49
C PHE A 359 -1.32 6.81 15.07
N TYR A 360 -2.47 6.20 15.37
CA TYR A 360 -3.78 6.79 15.02
C TYR A 360 -4.16 8.02 15.85
N SER A 361 -3.43 8.27 16.94
CA SER A 361 -3.56 9.49 17.76
C SER A 361 -2.70 10.65 17.25
N ARG A 362 -1.82 10.43 16.27
CA ARG A 362 -1.09 11.52 15.61
C ARG A 362 -2.09 12.46 14.93
N PRO A 363 -2.00 13.79 15.11
CA PRO A 363 -3.02 14.72 14.60
C PRO A 363 -3.23 14.63 13.08
N PHE A 364 -2.14 14.52 12.32
CA PHE A 364 -2.20 14.41 10.87
C PHE A 364 -2.75 13.05 10.39
N VAL A 365 -2.54 11.96 11.12
CA VAL A 365 -3.20 10.65 10.84
C VAL A 365 -4.68 10.72 11.23
N ARG A 366 -4.96 11.26 12.42
CA ARG A 366 -6.30 11.40 12.97
C ARG A 366 -7.19 12.27 12.08
N ARG A 367 -6.63 13.28 11.42
CA ARG A 367 -7.34 14.11 10.43
C ARG A 367 -7.95 13.29 9.31
N TYR A 368 -7.16 12.41 8.70
CA TYR A 368 -7.62 11.55 7.60
C TYR A 368 -8.54 10.44 8.11
N LEU A 369 -8.26 9.87 9.28
CA LEU A 369 -9.15 8.89 9.91
C LEU A 369 -10.55 9.48 10.17
N ASN A 370 -10.62 10.72 10.68
CA ASN A 370 -11.88 11.43 10.88
C ASN A 370 -12.63 11.68 9.55
N TYR A 371 -11.90 11.98 8.46
CA TYR A 371 -12.49 12.09 7.12
C TYR A 371 -13.12 10.78 6.65
N TYR A 372 -12.37 9.67 6.69
CA TYR A 372 -12.88 8.37 6.26
C TYR A 372 -14.07 7.91 7.09
N TYR A 373 -14.04 8.11 8.41
CA TYR A 373 -15.20 7.86 9.26
C TYR A 373 -16.41 8.74 8.90
N THR A 374 -16.20 9.99 8.50
CA THR A 374 -17.29 10.86 8.05
C THR A 374 -17.95 10.31 6.78
N LYS A 375 -17.16 9.77 5.83
CA LYS A 375 -17.68 9.08 4.64
C LYS A 375 -18.44 7.79 5.02
N MET A 376 -17.94 7.01 5.98
CA MET A 376 -18.62 5.82 6.51
C MET A 376 -19.93 6.13 7.28
N LEU A 377 -20.05 7.33 7.85
CA LEU A 377 -21.30 7.80 8.47
C LEU A 377 -22.34 8.28 7.46
N GLY A 378 -21.94 8.57 6.22
CA GLY A 378 -22.77 9.16 5.18
C GLY A 378 -22.83 8.29 3.93
N GLU A 379 -22.13 8.71 2.88
CA GLU A 379 -22.18 8.12 1.54
C GLU A 379 -21.92 6.60 1.51
N TYR A 380 -20.97 6.14 2.32
CA TYR A 380 -20.53 4.75 2.38
C TYR A 380 -21.12 3.99 3.56
N ALA A 381 -22.01 4.61 4.34
CA ALA A 381 -22.76 3.90 5.37
C ALA A 381 -23.49 2.70 4.76
N PRO A 382 -23.72 1.62 5.52
CA PRO A 382 -24.41 0.46 5.01
C PRO A 382 -25.81 0.69 4.44
N ASN A 383 -26.49 1.73 4.90
CA ASN A 383 -27.79 2.18 4.38
C ASN A 383 -27.66 3.39 3.44
N GLY A 384 -26.44 3.81 3.12
CA GLY A 384 -26.12 4.88 2.18
C GLY A 384 -26.36 4.46 0.73
N PRO A 385 -26.42 5.43 -0.20
CA PRO A 385 -26.78 5.17 -1.60
C PRO A 385 -25.79 4.22 -2.28
N ARG A 386 -24.49 4.32 -1.96
CA ARG A 386 -23.45 3.54 -2.61
C ARG A 386 -23.50 2.06 -2.23
N LEU A 387 -23.64 1.74 -0.93
CA LEU A 387 -23.70 0.34 -0.50
C LEU A 387 -25.05 -0.31 -0.84
N LYS A 388 -26.16 0.43 -0.76
CA LYS A 388 -27.47 -0.08 -1.21
C LYS A 388 -27.47 -0.52 -2.67
N ALA A 389 -26.92 0.30 -3.56
CA ALA A 389 -26.81 -0.05 -4.98
C ALA A 389 -25.93 -1.29 -5.19
N TRP A 390 -24.84 -1.41 -4.43
CA TRP A 390 -23.94 -2.55 -4.49
C TRP A 390 -24.60 -3.84 -3.96
N ILE A 391 -25.29 -3.80 -2.81
CA ILE A 391 -26.05 -4.95 -2.27
C ILE A 391 -27.12 -5.41 -3.27
N ALA A 392 -27.86 -4.49 -3.87
CA ALA A 392 -28.87 -4.83 -4.88
C ALA A 392 -28.24 -5.49 -6.13
N ALA A 393 -27.04 -5.06 -6.53
CA ALA A 393 -26.30 -5.69 -7.61
C ALA A 393 -25.86 -7.11 -7.23
N GLU A 394 -25.37 -7.33 -6.01
CA GLU A 394 -25.00 -8.66 -5.51
C GLU A 394 -26.23 -9.60 -5.47
N GLU A 395 -27.40 -9.14 -5.03
CA GLU A 395 -28.64 -9.94 -5.02
C GLU A 395 -29.21 -10.21 -6.42
N ALA A 396 -28.94 -9.34 -7.40
CA ALA A 396 -29.41 -9.53 -8.77
C ALA A 396 -28.63 -10.62 -9.53
N VAL A 397 -27.43 -10.98 -9.10
CA VAL A 397 -26.56 -11.95 -9.78
C VAL A 397 -27.07 -13.38 -9.60
N SER A 398 -27.52 -13.75 -8.40
CA SER A 398 -27.90 -15.13 -8.08
C SER A 398 -28.92 -15.19 -6.95
N SER A 399 -29.93 -16.03 -7.12
CA SER A 399 -30.85 -16.42 -6.03
C SER A 399 -30.30 -17.55 -5.16
N GLY A 400 -29.02 -17.92 -5.33
CA GLY A 400 -28.35 -18.98 -4.59
C GLY A 400 -27.96 -18.60 -3.16
N TYR A 401 -28.05 -17.31 -2.82
CA TYR A 401 -27.80 -16.76 -1.49
C TYR A 401 -28.70 -15.56 -1.24
N ASN A 402 -28.81 -15.15 0.03
CA ASN A 402 -29.54 -13.94 0.43
C ASN A 402 -28.58 -13.04 1.21
N VAL A 403 -28.64 -11.72 0.99
CA VAL A 403 -27.80 -10.78 1.74
C VAL A 403 -28.43 -10.53 3.12
N PRO A 404 -27.69 -10.78 4.22
CA PRO A 404 -28.18 -10.51 5.57
C PRO A 404 -28.60 -9.04 5.80
N GLY A 405 -29.77 -8.83 6.41
CA GLY A 405 -30.25 -7.49 6.78
C GLY A 405 -29.40 -6.79 7.85
N THR A 406 -28.47 -7.51 8.51
CA THR A 406 -27.57 -6.95 9.54
C THR A 406 -26.81 -5.73 9.02
N TYR A 407 -26.33 -5.78 7.77
CA TYR A 407 -25.57 -4.68 7.17
C TYR A 407 -26.38 -3.40 7.15
N VAL A 408 -27.62 -3.45 6.64
CA VAL A 408 -28.49 -2.27 6.57
C VAL A 408 -28.84 -1.76 7.98
N SER A 409 -29.12 -2.67 8.92
CA SER A 409 -29.48 -2.29 10.29
C SER A 409 -28.33 -1.69 11.09
N TRP A 410 -27.08 -2.05 10.78
CA TRP A 410 -25.86 -1.58 11.44
C TRP A 410 -25.75 -0.06 11.45
N ALA A 411 -26.10 0.57 10.32
CA ALA A 411 -26.07 2.02 10.13
C ALA A 411 -27.12 2.78 10.97
N THR A 412 -28.07 2.07 11.59
CA THR A 412 -29.09 2.63 12.48
C THR A 412 -28.90 2.22 13.94
N GLY A 413 -27.92 1.36 14.22
CA GLY A 413 -27.61 0.87 15.57
C GLY A 413 -26.75 1.85 16.38
N ALA A 414 -26.07 1.33 17.40
CA ALA A 414 -25.21 2.12 18.29
C ALA A 414 -23.92 2.62 17.60
N ARG A 415 -23.45 1.91 16.57
CA ARG A 415 -22.12 2.14 15.99
C ARG A 415 -21.88 3.56 15.44
N PRO A 416 -22.80 4.15 14.65
CA PRO A 416 -22.66 5.54 14.22
C PRO A 416 -22.50 6.55 15.37
N GLY A 417 -23.10 6.27 16.54
CA GLY A 417 -22.93 7.08 17.75
C GLY A 417 -21.48 7.05 18.25
N VAL A 418 -20.87 5.86 18.36
CA VAL A 418 -19.47 5.69 18.75
C VAL A 418 -18.54 6.45 17.79
N ILE A 419 -18.76 6.30 16.48
CA ILE A 419 -17.92 6.96 15.47
C ILE A 419 -18.07 8.48 15.54
N ARG A 420 -19.28 9.01 15.72
CA ARG A 420 -19.50 10.46 15.93
C ARG A 420 -18.81 10.97 17.18
N SER A 421 -18.89 10.24 18.29
CA SER A 421 -18.19 10.60 19.53
C SER A 421 -16.67 10.58 19.38
N PHE A 422 -16.14 9.63 18.61
CA PHE A 422 -14.71 9.55 18.31
C PHE A 422 -14.22 10.74 17.46
N ILE A 423 -14.98 11.16 16.44
CA ILE A 423 -14.62 12.34 15.64
C ILE A 423 -14.77 13.63 16.48
N GLY A 424 -15.81 13.69 17.30
CA GLY A 424 -16.16 14.83 18.14
C GLY A 424 -17.01 15.88 17.43
N THR A 425 -17.96 16.46 18.15
CA THR A 425 -18.92 17.45 17.62
C THR A 425 -18.25 18.69 17.03
N ALA A 426 -17.16 19.17 17.66
CA ALA A 426 -16.40 20.31 17.18
C ALA A 426 -15.76 20.05 15.81
N THR A 427 -15.23 18.84 15.59
CA THR A 427 -14.59 18.45 14.33
C THR A 427 -15.61 18.18 13.23
N LEU A 428 -16.74 17.54 13.57
CA LEU A 428 -17.82 17.26 12.61
C LEU A 428 -18.44 18.55 12.07
N ASN A 429 -18.66 19.53 12.95
CA ASN A 429 -19.39 20.76 12.63
C ASN A 429 -18.48 21.98 12.47
N ALA A 430 -17.16 21.79 12.36
CA ALA A 430 -16.26 22.91 12.18
C ALA A 430 -16.61 23.67 10.90
N PRO A 431 -16.70 25.00 10.94
CA PRO A 431 -16.92 25.79 9.74
C PRO A 431 -15.71 25.66 8.83
N PHE A 432 -15.94 25.72 7.52
CA PHE A 432 -14.86 26.01 6.57
C PHE A 432 -14.68 27.53 6.50
N ALA A 433 -13.71 28.05 7.26
CA ALA A 433 -13.53 29.50 7.45
C ALA A 433 -12.11 29.85 7.92
N LEU A 434 -11.72 31.13 7.77
CA LEU A 434 -10.47 31.67 8.32
C LEU A 434 -10.62 32.01 9.80
N THR A 435 -9.55 31.83 10.58
CA THR A 435 -9.57 32.05 12.03
C THR A 435 -9.14 33.46 12.41
N ASN A 436 -8.25 34.10 11.63
CA ASN A 436 -7.80 35.49 11.81
C ASN A 436 -7.14 36.01 10.51
N PRO A 437 -7.90 36.31 9.45
CA PRO A 437 -7.29 36.70 8.19
C PRO A 437 -6.79 38.15 8.20
N PRO A 438 -5.61 38.42 7.61
CA PRO A 438 -5.15 39.80 7.43
C PRO A 438 -6.03 40.52 6.40
N ALA A 439 -6.40 41.77 6.69
CA ALA A 439 -7.09 42.64 5.73
C ALA A 439 -6.13 43.42 4.82
N THR A 440 -4.86 43.54 5.25
CA THR A 440 -3.81 44.27 4.53
C THR A 440 -2.50 43.52 4.61
N ALA A 441 -1.62 43.73 3.62
CA ALA A 441 -0.28 43.15 3.59
C ALA A 441 0.73 44.13 2.98
N THR A 442 1.97 44.10 3.45
CA THR A 442 3.11 44.82 2.84
C THR A 442 4.13 43.87 2.22
N THR A 443 3.98 42.57 2.44
CA THR A 443 4.85 41.51 1.92
C THR A 443 4.26 40.93 0.63
N ASP A 444 5.13 40.38 -0.22
CA ASP A 444 4.74 39.78 -1.52
C ASP A 444 3.95 38.49 -1.38
N THR A 445 4.02 37.86 -0.21
CA THR A 445 3.24 36.67 0.13
C THR A 445 2.49 36.86 1.43
N VAL A 446 1.40 36.10 1.59
CA VAL A 446 0.63 36.01 2.81
C VAL A 446 0.45 34.55 3.26
N ASP A 447 0.45 34.37 4.57
CA ASP A 447 0.07 33.13 5.22
C ASP A 447 -1.31 33.32 5.85
N VAL A 448 -2.21 32.34 5.65
CA VAL A 448 -3.54 32.34 6.26
C VAL A 448 -3.78 31.04 7.03
N THR A 449 -4.63 31.13 8.04
CA THR A 449 -5.02 29.98 8.86
C THR A 449 -6.53 29.91 8.98
N GLY A 450 -7.05 28.70 9.12
CA GLY A 450 -8.48 28.48 9.21
C GLY A 450 -8.86 27.18 9.90
N THR A 451 -10.15 26.92 9.85
CA THR A 451 -10.79 25.67 10.27
C THR A 451 -11.50 25.03 9.08
N ALA A 452 -11.65 23.71 9.10
CA ALA A 452 -12.46 22.97 8.16
C ALA A 452 -13.08 21.73 8.83
N PRO A 453 -14.26 21.27 8.37
CA PRO A 453 -14.92 20.08 8.89
C PRO A 453 -14.17 18.81 8.51
N ALA A 454 -14.41 17.74 9.27
CA ALA A 454 -13.89 16.40 8.97
C ALA A 454 -14.22 15.92 7.55
N ALA A 455 -15.34 16.38 6.96
CA ALA A 455 -15.77 16.03 5.61
C ALA A 455 -14.85 16.51 4.47
N GLY A 456 -13.97 17.50 4.73
CA GLY A 456 -12.96 17.91 3.77
C GLY A 456 -11.76 16.96 3.76
N TYR A 457 -11.13 16.80 2.61
CA TYR A 457 -9.90 16.02 2.43
C TYR A 457 -8.71 16.94 2.17
N GLU A 458 -8.89 17.90 1.27
CA GLU A 458 -7.89 18.85 0.82
C GLU A 458 -8.51 20.24 0.75
N ILE A 459 -7.65 21.26 0.89
CA ILE A 459 -8.02 22.66 0.68
C ILE A 459 -7.11 23.17 -0.43
N ILE A 460 -7.65 24.00 -1.31
CA ILE A 460 -6.87 24.76 -2.28
C ILE A 460 -7.19 26.24 -2.19
N CYS A 461 -6.22 27.08 -2.53
CA CYS A 461 -6.45 28.47 -2.88
C CYS A 461 -6.52 28.52 -4.42
N VAL A 462 -7.70 28.81 -4.96
CA VAL A 462 -7.96 28.78 -6.40
C VAL A 462 -7.03 29.78 -7.09
N ASP A 463 -6.45 29.36 -8.23
CA ASP A 463 -5.47 30.14 -9.02
C ASP A 463 -4.14 30.46 -8.30
N HIS A 464 -3.87 29.83 -7.16
CA HIS A 464 -2.60 29.93 -6.42
C HIS A 464 -1.91 28.55 -6.29
N PRO A 465 -1.40 27.96 -7.39
CA PRO A 465 -0.73 26.66 -7.37
C PRO A 465 0.59 26.66 -6.58
N GLU A 466 1.13 27.84 -6.25
CA GLU A 466 2.30 27.99 -5.39
C GLU A 466 2.01 27.87 -3.90
N ALA A 467 0.74 27.99 -3.49
CA ALA A 467 0.36 27.94 -2.10
C ALA A 467 0.59 26.54 -1.53
N VAL A 468 1.25 26.46 -0.36
CA VAL A 468 1.46 25.19 0.35
C VAL A 468 0.41 25.08 1.44
N LEU A 469 -0.50 24.11 1.28
CA LEU A 469 -1.58 23.86 2.24
C LEU A 469 -1.26 22.66 3.12
N THR A 470 -1.41 22.85 4.43
CA THR A 470 -1.12 21.83 5.44
C THR A 470 -2.20 21.82 6.52
N TRP A 471 -2.56 20.63 6.98
CA TRP A 471 -3.32 20.49 8.22
C TRP A 471 -2.38 20.82 9.39
N SER A 472 -2.74 21.81 10.22
CA SER A 472 -1.87 22.40 11.23
C SER A 472 -2.23 22.00 12.68
N GLY A 473 -3.18 21.07 12.83
CA GLY A 473 -3.56 20.51 14.13
C GLY A 473 -2.38 19.84 14.85
N THR A 474 -2.26 20.12 16.14
CA THR A 474 -1.17 19.59 17.00
C THR A 474 -1.66 18.54 18.01
N THR A 475 -2.98 18.38 18.15
CA THR A 475 -3.61 17.36 18.98
C THR A 475 -4.80 16.74 18.27
N THR A 476 -5.33 15.61 18.78
CA THR A 476 -6.54 14.98 18.24
C THR A 476 -7.79 15.88 18.34
N ALA A 477 -7.79 16.85 19.25
CA ALA A 477 -8.87 17.83 19.42
C ALA A 477 -8.80 19.01 18.44
N THR A 478 -7.65 19.25 17.79
CA THR A 478 -7.43 20.39 16.89
C THR A 478 -7.27 19.97 15.42
N THR A 479 -7.81 18.80 15.06
CA THR A 479 -7.74 18.27 13.68
C THR A 479 -8.49 19.09 12.64
N THR A 480 -9.19 20.16 13.02
CA THR A 480 -9.88 21.06 12.10
C THR A 480 -8.96 22.15 11.54
N LEU A 481 -7.83 22.41 12.20
CA LEU A 481 -6.95 23.53 11.87
C LEU A 481 -6.13 23.25 10.61
N TRP A 482 -6.04 24.26 9.75
CA TRP A 482 -5.21 24.26 8.56
C TRP A 482 -4.46 25.58 8.40
N LYS A 483 -3.36 25.54 7.63
CA LYS A 483 -2.54 26.69 7.25
C LYS A 483 -2.27 26.62 5.75
N ALA A 484 -2.44 27.75 5.06
CA ALA A 484 -1.94 27.95 3.71
C ALA A 484 -0.82 28.99 3.75
N THR A 485 0.33 28.66 3.15
CA THR A 485 1.51 29.52 3.17
C THR A 485 2.00 29.88 1.78
N GLY A 486 2.61 31.04 1.64
CA GLY A 486 3.25 31.46 0.39
C GLY A 486 2.28 31.89 -0.70
N ILE A 487 1.03 32.23 -0.36
CA ILE A 487 0.06 32.76 -1.32
C ILE A 487 0.58 34.10 -1.81
N ARG A 488 0.79 34.25 -3.12
CA ARG A 488 1.34 35.48 -3.70
C ARG A 488 0.25 36.54 -3.82
N LEU A 489 0.65 37.80 -3.67
CA LEU A 489 -0.23 38.95 -3.79
C LEU A 489 0.29 39.89 -4.89
N ALA A 490 -0.61 40.58 -5.58
CA ALA A 490 -0.33 41.76 -6.40
C ALA A 490 -0.54 43.04 -5.59
N GLU A 491 -0.03 44.18 -6.02
CA GLU A 491 -0.35 45.49 -5.45
C GLU A 491 -1.85 45.79 -5.58
N GLY A 492 -2.42 46.38 -4.53
CA GLY A 492 -3.84 46.68 -4.48
C GLY A 492 -4.69 45.51 -3.99
N VAL A 493 -5.91 45.40 -4.51
CA VAL A 493 -6.94 44.50 -3.96
C VAL A 493 -6.78 43.09 -4.54
N ASN A 494 -6.47 42.13 -3.67
CA ASN A 494 -6.40 40.71 -3.98
C ASN A 494 -7.65 40.01 -3.43
N THR A 495 -8.28 39.18 -4.26
CA THR A 495 -9.47 38.40 -3.87
C THR A 495 -9.10 36.91 -3.90
N LEU A 496 -8.79 36.36 -2.72
CA LEU A 496 -8.39 34.97 -2.57
C LEU A 496 -9.63 34.09 -2.39
N VAL A 497 -9.74 33.01 -3.16
CA VAL A 497 -10.86 32.06 -3.08
C VAL A 497 -10.35 30.73 -2.55
N PHE A 498 -10.91 30.28 -1.44
CA PHE A 498 -10.57 29.00 -0.83
C PHE A 498 -11.67 27.98 -1.09
N ARG A 499 -11.26 26.79 -1.51
CA ARG A 499 -12.15 25.68 -1.82
C ARG A 499 -11.76 24.45 -1.01
N LEU A 500 -12.76 23.83 -0.40
CA LEU A 500 -12.64 22.54 0.27
C LEU A 500 -12.98 21.43 -0.73
N LEU A 501 -12.13 20.42 -0.83
CA LEU A 501 -12.29 19.29 -1.74
C LEU A 501 -12.38 17.98 -0.94
N ASP A 502 -13.10 17.01 -1.47
CA ASP A 502 -13.02 15.63 -1.00
C ASP A 502 -11.91 14.85 -1.71
N ALA A 503 -11.71 13.58 -1.35
CA ALA A 503 -10.62 12.75 -1.89
C ALA A 503 -10.72 12.49 -3.40
N SER A 504 -11.87 12.76 -4.03
CA SER A 504 -12.03 12.66 -5.49
C SER A 504 -11.73 13.97 -6.22
N GLY A 505 -11.43 15.05 -5.48
CA GLY A 505 -11.30 16.40 -6.01
C GLY A 505 -12.64 17.11 -6.20
N ALA A 506 -13.76 16.54 -5.71
CA ALA A 506 -15.06 17.17 -5.76
C ALA A 506 -15.19 18.22 -4.65
N GLN A 507 -15.86 19.33 -4.96
CA GLN A 507 -16.07 20.42 -4.00
C GLN A 507 -16.99 20.00 -2.85
N VAL A 508 -16.59 20.35 -1.62
CA VAL A 508 -17.36 20.16 -0.39
C VAL A 508 -17.80 21.52 0.15
N GLY A 509 -19.10 21.73 0.26
CA GLY A 509 -19.65 23.02 0.71
C GLY A 509 -19.41 24.14 -0.32
N THR A 510 -19.44 25.38 0.15
CA THR A 510 -19.25 26.57 -0.69
C THR A 510 -17.85 27.14 -0.52
N ASP A 511 -17.32 27.73 -1.58
CA ASP A 511 -16.10 28.53 -1.50
C ASP A 511 -16.32 29.70 -0.51
N PHE A 512 -15.24 30.14 0.12
CA PHE A 512 -15.23 31.44 0.80
C PHE A 512 -14.11 32.31 0.24
N THR A 513 -14.28 33.61 0.40
CA THR A 513 -13.39 34.61 -0.18
C THR A 513 -12.74 35.46 0.91
N GLN A 514 -11.45 35.75 0.75
CA GLN A 514 -10.71 36.71 1.56
C GLN A 514 -10.19 37.83 0.69
N VAL A 515 -10.53 39.07 1.04
CA VAL A 515 -10.01 40.26 0.36
C VAL A 515 -8.83 40.81 1.15
N ILE A 516 -7.69 41.01 0.48
CA ILE A 516 -6.46 41.55 1.08
C ILE A 516 -5.99 42.70 0.21
N THR A 517 -5.80 43.87 0.81
CA THR A 517 -5.18 45.00 0.12
C THR A 517 -3.68 45.00 0.38
N LYS A 518 -2.88 44.75 -0.66
CA LYS A 518 -1.42 44.87 -0.60
C LYS A 518 -0.99 46.30 -0.91
N THR A 519 0.00 46.82 -0.18
CA THR A 519 0.69 48.06 -0.56
C THR A 519 2.09 47.77 -1.12
N GLY A 520 2.45 48.44 -2.21
CA GLY A 520 3.72 48.29 -2.90
C GLY A 520 3.73 47.11 -3.88
N ASN A 521 4.43 47.30 -4.99
CA ASN A 521 4.64 46.32 -6.07
C ASN A 521 5.30 45.03 -5.56
N SER A 522 4.81 43.86 -5.99
CA SER A 522 5.43 42.57 -5.67
C SER A 522 6.66 42.28 -6.51
N LEU A 523 7.64 41.57 -5.95
CA LEU A 523 8.78 41.12 -6.75
C LEU A 523 8.33 40.11 -7.84
N PRO A 524 9.00 40.10 -9.00
CA PRO A 524 8.82 39.05 -10.01
C PRO A 524 9.01 37.65 -9.45
N VAL A 525 8.26 36.69 -10.00
CA VAL A 525 8.40 35.26 -9.69
C VAL A 525 9.23 34.60 -10.78
N MET A 526 10.49 34.29 -10.46
CA MET A 526 11.38 33.63 -11.41
C MET A 526 11.19 32.11 -11.39
N ARG A 527 10.93 31.53 -12.56
CA ARG A 527 10.95 30.08 -12.81
C ARG A 527 11.90 29.80 -13.96
N LEU A 528 12.67 28.74 -13.83
CA LEU A 528 13.65 28.33 -14.83
C LEU A 528 13.55 26.82 -15.02
N THR A 529 13.24 26.38 -16.23
CA THR A 529 13.21 24.97 -16.63
C THR A 529 14.41 24.65 -17.51
N THR A 530 14.82 23.38 -17.52
CA THR A 530 16.00 22.92 -18.24
C THR A 530 15.74 21.65 -19.04
N ASP A 531 16.46 21.52 -20.16
CA ASP A 531 16.56 20.30 -20.95
C ASP A 531 18.04 20.06 -21.32
N PRO A 532 18.70 19.02 -20.78
CA PRO A 532 18.13 17.99 -19.90
C PRO A 532 17.79 18.51 -18.50
N ALA A 533 16.77 17.91 -17.88
CA ALA A 533 16.35 18.22 -16.50
C ALA A 533 17.38 17.81 -15.44
N SER A 534 18.30 16.89 -15.78
CA SER A 534 19.34 16.38 -14.88
C SER A 534 20.41 17.41 -14.53
N LEU A 535 20.51 18.51 -15.28
CA LEU A 535 21.55 19.55 -15.15
C LEU A 535 23.00 19.04 -15.37
N ASN A 536 23.14 17.79 -15.82
CA ASN A 536 24.41 17.15 -16.17
C ASN A 536 24.59 17.18 -17.70
N VAL A 537 25.64 17.84 -18.17
CA VAL A 537 25.84 18.13 -19.59
C VAL A 537 27.24 17.69 -20.04
N ALA A 538 27.32 16.86 -21.06
CA ALA A 538 28.60 16.52 -21.69
C ALA A 538 29.24 17.74 -22.36
N VAL A 539 30.58 17.85 -22.35
CA VAL A 539 31.30 18.85 -23.16
C VAL A 539 30.88 18.74 -24.63
N GLY A 540 30.64 19.88 -25.27
CA GLY A 540 30.16 19.95 -26.65
C GLY A 540 28.65 19.71 -26.83
N HIS A 541 27.95 19.26 -25.79
CA HIS A 541 26.49 19.08 -25.82
C HIS A 541 25.77 20.34 -25.34
N ALA A 542 24.52 20.47 -25.76
CA ALA A 542 23.68 21.63 -25.47
C ALA A 542 22.78 21.38 -24.25
N ILE A 543 22.57 22.44 -23.46
CA ILE A 543 21.46 22.54 -22.51
C ILE A 543 20.59 23.72 -22.89
N THR A 544 19.27 23.52 -22.89
CA THR A 544 18.30 24.60 -23.05
C THR A 544 17.78 25.01 -21.68
N LEU A 545 17.75 26.32 -21.44
CA LEU A 545 17.28 26.97 -20.23
C LEU A 545 16.12 27.89 -20.62
N ASP A 546 14.94 27.70 -20.04
CA ASP A 546 13.76 28.50 -20.36
C ASP A 546 13.16 29.14 -19.11
N ALA A 547 13.16 30.47 -19.08
CA ALA A 547 12.56 31.26 -18.02
C ALA A 547 11.11 31.70 -18.34
N GLY A 548 10.50 31.16 -19.40
CA GLY A 548 9.17 31.55 -19.88
C GLY A 548 8.03 31.31 -18.89
N GLY A 549 8.23 30.45 -17.88
CA GLY A 549 7.31 30.28 -16.77
C GLY A 549 7.40 31.37 -15.69
N SER A 550 8.29 32.35 -15.84
CA SER A 550 8.42 33.47 -14.89
C SER A 550 7.29 34.46 -15.07
N THR A 551 6.75 34.98 -13.97
CA THR A 551 5.56 35.83 -13.98
C THR A 551 5.72 37.04 -13.06
N ASP A 552 5.18 38.18 -13.46
CA ASP A 552 4.95 39.31 -12.58
C ASP A 552 3.55 39.18 -11.93
N PRO A 553 3.43 39.14 -10.59
CA PRO A 553 2.13 39.12 -9.92
C PRO A 553 1.22 40.30 -10.32
N GLU A 554 1.78 41.44 -10.72
CA GLU A 554 0.99 42.60 -11.16
C GLU A 554 0.37 42.43 -12.56
N ASN A 555 0.86 41.46 -13.33
CA ASN A 555 0.41 41.15 -14.69
C ASN A 555 0.40 42.37 -15.66
N ALA A 556 1.27 43.36 -15.42
CA ALA A 556 1.27 44.64 -16.13
C ALA A 556 2.08 44.62 -17.44
N ALA A 557 3.14 43.80 -17.53
CA ALA A 557 3.97 43.61 -18.73
C ALA A 557 4.85 42.33 -18.63
N PRO A 558 5.38 41.79 -19.75
CA PRO A 558 6.39 40.74 -19.71
C PRO A 558 7.67 41.18 -18.99
N LEU A 559 8.28 40.27 -18.21
CA LEU A 559 9.54 40.53 -17.51
C LEU A 559 10.70 40.77 -18.48
N THR A 560 11.56 41.74 -18.17
CA THR A 560 12.85 41.90 -18.86
C THR A 560 13.87 40.95 -18.24
N LEU A 561 14.45 40.06 -19.06
CA LEU A 561 15.35 39.01 -18.57
C LEU A 561 16.82 39.31 -18.83
N ALA A 562 17.64 39.24 -17.77
CA ALA A 562 19.09 39.31 -17.81
C ALA A 562 19.70 37.97 -17.37
N TRP A 563 20.67 37.47 -18.12
CA TRP A 563 21.29 36.16 -17.89
C TRP A 563 22.77 36.33 -17.57
N THR A 564 23.24 35.65 -16.53
CA THR A 564 24.65 35.55 -16.20
C THR A 564 25.05 34.09 -16.00
N VAL A 565 26.27 33.74 -16.42
CA VAL A 565 26.81 32.38 -16.25
C VAL A 565 28.20 32.52 -15.62
N SER A 566 28.43 31.78 -14.54
CA SER A 566 29.71 31.69 -13.84
C SER A 566 30.25 30.27 -13.93
N PRO A 567 31.52 30.03 -14.29
CA PRO A 567 32.52 31.03 -14.71
C PRO A 567 32.15 31.77 -16.00
N ALA A 568 32.67 32.98 -16.17
CA ALA A 568 32.37 33.84 -17.33
C ALA A 568 32.91 33.31 -18.68
N THR A 569 33.72 32.26 -18.66
CA THR A 569 34.33 31.62 -19.83
C THR A 569 34.13 30.12 -19.78
N GLY A 570 34.21 29.44 -20.93
CA GLY A 570 34.04 27.99 -21.02
C GLY A 570 32.69 27.57 -21.59
N TRP A 571 31.86 28.52 -22.00
CA TRP A 571 30.56 28.30 -22.62
C TRP A 571 30.31 29.27 -23.78
N THR A 572 29.35 28.91 -24.65
CA THR A 572 28.83 29.76 -25.72
C THR A 572 27.31 29.62 -25.80
N ILE A 573 26.60 30.72 -26.09
CA ILE A 573 25.17 30.67 -26.42
C ILE A 573 25.03 30.30 -27.91
N THR A 574 24.35 29.20 -28.21
CA THR A 574 24.11 28.72 -29.57
C THR A 574 22.73 29.10 -30.11
N ALA A 575 21.76 29.35 -29.21
CA ALA A 575 20.45 29.89 -29.55
C ALA A 575 19.88 30.76 -28.42
N SER A 576 19.07 31.76 -28.78
CA SER A 576 18.39 32.62 -27.82
C SER A 576 16.99 33.03 -28.31
N THR A 577 16.05 33.10 -27.38
CA THR A 577 14.72 33.71 -27.58
C THR A 577 14.52 34.83 -26.56
N ALA A 578 13.31 35.39 -26.47
CA ALA A 578 13.00 36.34 -25.39
C ALA A 578 13.15 35.69 -24.00
N THR A 579 12.77 34.43 -23.86
CA THR A 579 12.68 33.72 -22.57
C THR A 579 13.70 32.61 -22.37
N ALA A 580 14.38 32.15 -23.42
CA ALA A 580 15.24 30.98 -23.35
C ALA A 580 16.66 31.22 -23.89
N ARG A 581 17.61 30.42 -23.39
CA ARG A 581 19.00 30.36 -23.82
C ARG A 581 19.41 28.90 -24.02
N THR A 582 20.09 28.59 -25.11
CA THR A 582 20.76 27.30 -25.30
C THR A 582 22.27 27.51 -25.16
N LEU A 583 22.87 26.82 -24.19
CA LEU A 583 24.29 26.89 -23.88
C LEU A 583 24.99 25.61 -24.34
N VAL A 584 26.19 25.76 -24.89
CA VAL A 584 27.14 24.65 -25.13
C VAL A 584 28.43 24.95 -24.40
N PHE A 585 28.98 23.95 -23.72
CA PHE A 585 30.17 24.09 -22.89
C PHE A 585 31.40 23.47 -23.56
N SER A 586 32.54 24.13 -23.41
CA SER A 586 33.83 23.77 -24.02
C SER A 586 34.85 23.26 -23.00
N ARG A 587 34.52 23.33 -21.71
CA ARG A 587 35.38 22.87 -20.61
C ARG A 587 34.54 22.16 -19.55
N PRO A 588 34.96 20.98 -19.07
CA PRO A 588 34.35 20.37 -17.89
C PRO A 588 34.46 21.29 -16.67
N GLY A 589 33.48 21.21 -15.77
CA GLY A 589 33.42 22.00 -14.54
C GLY A 589 31.99 22.28 -14.07
N ALA A 590 31.87 22.92 -12.91
CA ALA A 590 30.59 23.42 -12.41
C ALA A 590 30.31 24.82 -12.99
N TYR A 591 29.09 25.04 -13.45
CA TYR A 591 28.62 26.33 -13.95
C TYR A 591 27.33 26.74 -13.26
N THR A 592 27.27 27.95 -12.73
CA THR A 592 26.03 28.53 -12.18
C THR A 592 25.43 29.45 -13.24
N VAL A 593 24.20 29.16 -13.67
CA VAL A 593 23.42 30.06 -14.52
C VAL A 593 22.43 30.80 -13.64
N THR A 594 22.44 32.12 -13.71
CA THR A 594 21.48 32.99 -13.02
C THR A 594 20.67 33.76 -14.04
N VAL A 595 19.34 33.70 -13.92
CA VAL A 595 18.42 34.56 -14.65
C VAL A 595 17.78 35.54 -13.67
N GLN A 596 17.86 36.82 -14.02
CA GLN A 596 17.17 37.91 -13.35
C GLN A 596 16.02 38.38 -14.22
N GLY A 597 14.83 38.50 -13.64
CA GLY A 597 13.69 39.15 -14.27
C GLY A 597 13.42 40.48 -13.58
N THR A 598 13.21 41.52 -14.39
CA THR A 598 12.86 42.88 -13.94
C THR A 598 11.47 43.25 -14.46
N ASP A 599 10.60 43.74 -13.60
CA ASP A 599 9.25 44.19 -13.97
C ASP A 599 9.20 45.67 -14.43
N ALA A 600 8.00 46.14 -14.75
CA ALA A 600 7.75 47.50 -15.19
C ALA A 600 7.97 48.57 -14.09
N ALA A 601 7.93 48.17 -12.82
CA ALA A 601 8.24 49.03 -11.68
C ALA A 601 9.75 49.05 -11.33
N ASN A 602 10.59 48.39 -12.14
CA ASN A 602 12.03 48.19 -11.93
C ASN A 602 12.37 47.36 -10.68
N GLN A 603 11.44 46.56 -10.17
CA GLN A 603 11.77 45.54 -9.18
C GLN A 603 12.35 44.33 -9.88
N SER A 604 13.28 43.64 -9.22
CA SER A 604 13.98 42.50 -9.81
C SER A 604 14.07 41.33 -8.86
N ALA A 605 13.88 40.14 -9.39
CA ALA A 605 14.12 38.88 -8.70
C ALA A 605 15.04 38.00 -9.56
N SER A 606 15.72 37.04 -8.93
CA SER A 606 16.64 36.16 -9.65
C SER A 606 16.48 34.73 -9.16
N THR A 607 16.70 33.79 -10.08
CA THR A 607 16.87 32.37 -9.75
C THR A 607 18.15 31.87 -10.39
N SER A 608 18.80 30.93 -9.70
CA SER A 608 20.07 30.35 -10.13
C SER A 608 19.96 28.83 -10.11
N LEU A 609 20.69 28.19 -11.01
CA LEU A 609 20.86 26.74 -11.01
C LEU A 609 22.31 26.39 -11.31
N ASP A 610 22.76 25.32 -10.67
CA ASP A 610 24.10 24.80 -10.81
C ASP A 610 24.07 23.62 -11.80
N LEU A 611 24.94 23.70 -12.79
CA LEU A 611 25.10 22.74 -13.86
C LEU A 611 26.45 22.05 -13.68
N THR A 612 26.49 20.75 -13.92
CA THR A 612 27.75 20.00 -13.97
C THR A 612 28.05 19.65 -15.41
N VAL A 613 29.18 20.16 -15.91
CA VAL A 613 29.69 19.84 -17.24
C VAL A 613 30.81 18.82 -17.12
N TYR A 614 30.70 17.71 -17.83
CA TYR A 614 31.64 16.59 -17.71
C TYR A 614 32.30 16.26 -19.05
N SER A 615 33.48 15.63 -18.98
CA SER A 615 34.06 14.99 -20.17
C SER A 615 33.32 13.66 -20.40
N ASP A 616 33.06 13.29 -21.66
CA ASP A 616 32.36 12.03 -22.00
C ASP A 616 33.03 10.78 -21.42
N THR A 617 34.30 10.86 -21.03
CA THR A 617 35.06 9.76 -20.42
C THR A 617 35.00 9.74 -18.89
N ASP A 618 34.51 10.79 -18.24
CA ASP A 618 34.60 10.99 -16.78
C ASP A 618 33.24 11.08 -16.06
N PHE A 619 32.11 10.79 -16.70
CA PHE A 619 30.79 10.89 -16.07
C PHE A 619 30.28 9.56 -15.52
N ASP A 620 29.92 9.55 -14.23
CA ASP A 620 29.02 8.57 -13.66
C ASP A 620 27.70 9.30 -13.35
N SER A 621 26.60 8.75 -13.86
CA SER A 621 25.27 9.38 -13.77
C SER A 621 24.63 9.24 -12.39
N PHE A 622 25.19 8.38 -11.53
CA PHE A 622 24.58 8.01 -10.25
C PHE A 622 23.12 7.57 -10.40
N SER A 623 22.77 7.03 -11.57
CA SER A 623 21.41 6.56 -11.90
C SER A 623 21.32 5.04 -11.98
N GLY A 624 22.45 4.34 -11.82
CA GLY A 624 22.50 2.88 -11.69
C GLY A 624 22.46 2.42 -10.24
N ASP A 625 22.36 1.11 -10.03
CA ASP A 625 22.29 0.51 -8.68
C ASP A 625 23.64 0.48 -7.96
N TYR A 626 24.74 0.81 -8.65
CA TYR A 626 26.10 0.70 -8.13
C TYR A 626 26.99 1.84 -8.65
N LEU A 627 27.96 2.25 -7.83
CA LEU A 627 29.02 3.16 -8.25
C LEU A 627 29.98 2.46 -9.20
N THR A 628 30.21 3.03 -10.37
CA THR A 628 31.19 2.53 -11.34
C THR A 628 32.43 3.42 -11.34
N ALA A 629 33.62 2.81 -11.31
CA ALA A 629 34.91 3.53 -11.21
C ALA A 629 35.23 4.25 -9.88
N TYR A 630 34.43 4.08 -8.81
CA TYR A 630 34.75 4.58 -7.47
C TYR A 630 35.10 3.44 -6.50
N THR A 631 36.07 3.67 -5.63
CA THR A 631 36.48 2.80 -4.52
C THR A 631 35.93 3.36 -3.20
N LEU A 632 35.25 2.50 -2.42
CA LEU A 632 34.71 2.84 -1.10
C LEU A 632 35.63 2.33 0.01
N GLN A 633 35.94 3.18 0.98
CA GLN A 633 36.72 2.86 2.18
C GLN A 633 36.03 3.47 3.41
N ASP A 634 35.78 2.68 4.45
CA ASP A 634 35.11 3.10 5.69
C ASP A 634 33.73 3.79 5.47
N VAL A 635 33.09 3.45 4.35
CA VAL A 635 31.75 3.86 3.90
C VAL A 635 31.17 2.70 3.08
N LYS A 636 29.86 2.49 3.15
CA LYS A 636 29.18 1.44 2.37
C LYS A 636 28.02 2.01 1.57
N LEU A 637 27.55 1.26 0.57
CA LEU A 637 26.29 1.60 -0.09
C LEU A 637 25.14 1.54 0.94
N LEU A 638 24.16 2.43 0.81
CA LEU A 638 22.96 2.43 1.63
C LEU A 638 22.24 1.10 1.40
N ASP A 639 22.10 0.35 2.47
CA ASP A 639 21.36 -0.89 2.54
C ASP A 639 20.30 -0.78 3.64
N ASN A 640 19.58 -1.86 3.90
CA ASN A 640 18.51 -1.90 4.89
C ASN A 640 18.98 -1.64 6.34
N TYR A 641 20.29 -1.55 6.60
CA TYR A 641 20.85 -1.28 7.93
C TYR A 641 22.18 -0.54 7.83
N ALA A 642 22.15 0.79 7.72
CA ALA A 642 23.36 1.61 7.66
C ALA A 642 23.50 2.53 8.90
N PRO A 643 23.87 1.98 10.07
CA PRO A 643 24.07 2.78 11.29
C PRO A 643 25.34 3.67 11.21
N ASP A 644 26.29 3.24 10.39
CA ASP A 644 27.54 3.93 10.10
C ASP A 644 27.43 4.79 8.83
N THR A 645 28.53 5.43 8.45
CA THR A 645 28.56 6.29 7.25
C THR A 645 28.23 5.51 5.96
N TRP A 646 27.33 6.03 5.14
CA TRP A 646 26.85 5.37 3.93
C TRP A 646 26.70 6.29 2.71
N VAL A 647 26.62 5.69 1.52
CA VAL A 647 26.35 6.38 0.23
C VAL A 647 25.10 5.84 -0.47
N SER A 648 24.27 6.70 -1.05
CA SER A 648 23.10 6.30 -1.85
C SER A 648 23.07 7.01 -3.20
N LEU A 649 22.57 6.31 -4.22
CA LEU A 649 22.29 6.82 -5.56
C LEU A 649 20.79 7.13 -5.79
N HIS A 650 19.94 6.79 -4.80
CA HIS A 650 18.47 6.81 -4.95
C HIS A 650 17.76 7.82 -4.04
N GLU A 651 18.45 8.35 -3.03
CA GLU A 651 17.89 9.36 -2.11
C GLU A 651 17.56 10.68 -2.83
N THR A 652 18.34 11.02 -3.85
CA THR A 652 18.10 12.20 -4.69
C THR A 652 18.58 11.89 -6.09
N GLU A 653 17.69 12.03 -7.08
CA GLU A 653 17.98 11.73 -8.48
C GLU A 653 19.22 12.51 -8.97
N ASN A 654 20.10 11.86 -9.73
CA ASN A 654 21.37 12.40 -10.24
C ASN A 654 22.38 12.83 -9.16
N ASN A 655 22.24 12.38 -7.92
CA ASN A 655 23.15 12.74 -6.83
C ASN A 655 23.71 11.51 -6.11
N LEU A 656 25.00 11.55 -5.79
CA LEU A 656 25.61 10.67 -4.78
C LEU A 656 25.38 11.29 -3.40
N VAL A 657 24.47 10.73 -2.62
CA VAL A 657 24.21 11.17 -1.24
C VAL A 657 25.15 10.44 -0.30
N LEU A 658 26.02 11.17 0.40
CA LEU A 658 26.90 10.65 1.46
C LEU A 658 26.39 11.11 2.83
N GLN A 659 26.01 10.17 3.69
CA GLN A 659 25.61 10.45 5.06
C GLN A 659 26.74 10.08 6.02
N ILE A 660 27.34 11.07 6.67
CA ILE A 660 28.35 10.86 7.72
C ILE A 660 27.64 10.81 9.07
N THR A 661 27.67 9.65 9.73
CA THR A 661 27.10 9.47 11.08
C THR A 661 28.17 9.64 12.16
N ASP A 662 27.76 10.05 13.36
CA ASP A 662 28.63 10.26 14.53
C ASP A 662 28.81 8.98 15.37
N SER A 663 28.62 7.80 14.76
CA SER A 663 28.69 6.51 15.42
C SER A 663 30.08 6.18 16.00
N ALA A 664 31.13 6.91 15.61
CA ALA A 664 32.47 6.79 16.18
C ALA A 664 33.28 8.11 16.13
N ALA A 665 34.08 8.39 17.16
CA ALA A 665 35.00 9.53 17.19
C ALA A 665 36.24 9.29 16.31
N ARG A 666 36.48 10.16 15.32
CA ARG A 666 37.60 10.05 14.36
C ARG A 666 38.59 11.22 14.53
N PRO A 667 39.70 11.06 15.29
CA PRO A 667 40.65 12.14 15.56
C PRO A 667 41.44 12.55 14.30
N LEU A 668 41.54 13.86 14.06
CA LEU A 668 42.18 14.48 12.89
C LEU A 668 43.71 14.29 12.81
N THR A 669 44.37 13.84 13.89
CA THR A 669 45.84 13.96 14.05
C THR A 669 46.59 12.63 14.16
N THR A 670 45.99 11.49 13.80
CA THR A 670 46.73 10.20 13.77
C THR A 670 47.47 10.01 12.43
N ALA A 671 48.51 9.17 12.43
CA ALA A 671 49.36 8.93 11.25
C ALA A 671 48.64 8.21 10.08
N SER A 672 47.44 7.69 10.29
CA SER A 672 46.55 7.11 9.28
C SER A 672 45.12 7.15 9.78
N PRO A 673 44.41 8.28 9.64
CA PRO A 673 43.05 8.39 10.13
C PRO A 673 42.11 7.64 9.18
N GLY A 674 41.37 6.66 9.70
CA GLY A 674 40.36 5.91 8.95
C GLY A 674 39.10 6.74 8.81
N PHE A 675 39.06 7.67 7.87
CA PHE A 675 37.87 8.47 7.54
C PHE A 675 37.08 7.79 6.41
N PRO A 676 35.74 7.96 6.38
CA PRO A 676 34.93 7.54 5.25
C PRO A 676 35.44 8.21 3.97
N ARG A 677 35.69 7.40 2.95
CA ARG A 677 36.34 7.80 1.71
C ARG A 677 35.67 7.17 0.51
N VAL A 678 35.28 8.03 -0.42
CA VAL A 678 34.89 7.66 -1.77
C VAL A 678 35.97 8.23 -2.68
N THR A 679 36.78 7.37 -3.28
CA THR A 679 37.92 7.79 -4.12
C THR A 679 37.75 7.23 -5.51
N ARG A 680 37.97 8.07 -6.51
CA ARG A 680 37.98 7.68 -7.92
C ARG A 680 39.39 7.39 -8.38
#